data_AF-A0A250AYJ1-F1
#
_entry.id   AF-A0A250AYJ1-F1
#
_cell.length_a   1.000
_cell.length_b   1.000
_cell.length_c   1.000
_cell.angle_alpha   90.00
_cell.angle_beta   90.00
_cell.angle_gamma   90.00
#
_symmetry.space_group_name_H-M   'P 1'
#
loop_
_entity.id
_entity.type
_entity.pdbx_description
1 polymer ?
#
loop_
_entity_poly.entity_id
_entity_poly.type
_entity_poly.pdbx_seq_one_letter_code
_entity_poly.pdbx_strand_id
1 'polypeptide(L)'
;MGKKDFVIQGGKMPVYNHYQLSIPELKKQHPEIQLSVLRFSGEEALNTPWCYTIEITSATRDILADSLINTTAQLLFYPDGQPWQSVAPRILRGVITGFQQCDSSADETRYVVTLQPRLALLKNSLMYAVYQHKSVPGVVEDILNRWAFSSLDYHFRLNTQYPVREFYIAYAESDLDFIERHLARIGVFYYFTWDEENHRDVLVLGDTSQAYGERQDIAFRHPLGLFDGGRESLWDISVSRQSVAARTKLNDEYYRNAQDDLLVQIETDLDKPALTGELYRYGENYQQQGREVQALPEQGRWFVKRRQERLITEQVTFDGMSNGMDIRPGMVISPQGKAWPDAPDGLLVVSTSSTRISRDTAYVIRFTAVPVRPHISYRPPLKPWPHIGGTLLARVTSPVENAQYAELDEHGRYRVRFQFDLNALWQPGFESVPVRLAKPYAGNVYGWHFPLIAGTQVMIAFTNGDPDRPYILCSMHDSRHEDHVNLYNYQRNVLRTPANNKLRFEDRRGYEHVKLSTEFGGKSQLSLGHIVDNARNKRGEGFELRTDSTGTLRAAKGLYLTADAQITATGQVLEMAPAISLVNGAVSQISDWQTITQSHHNLQPDASHLKAYLAAVDQLKSPAMLLSAPEGIGAVSPKSILINSGTTLHLQSQTETSIASGQRIQMNAGQAISLLAHQEGIRIVSGQGPLAVESHGDTLGLTALKDISVQTVQGELRLTAKNGIVLGCAGATIRITPQGDIQIHSPGKTSIRGVHTWNTPASEETQLPELPKSVCKDCLKKAQQAALAFVPRG
;
A
#
# COMPACT_ATOMS: atom_id res chain seq x y z
N MET A 1 -47.80 -35.55 12.47
CA MET A 1 -49.24 -35.78 12.27
C MET A 1 -49.71 -34.78 11.23
N GLY A 2 -50.39 -35.27 10.21
CA GLY A 2 -50.96 -34.47 9.14
C GLY A 2 -52.35 -33.95 9.47
N LYS A 3 -52.87 -33.00 8.68
CA LYS A 3 -54.20 -32.43 8.91
C LYS A 3 -55.31 -33.49 8.91
N LYS A 4 -55.18 -34.54 8.10
CA LYS A 4 -56.10 -35.70 8.06
C LYS A 4 -56.20 -36.44 9.40
N ASP A 5 -55.12 -36.46 10.20
CA ASP A 5 -55.10 -37.10 11.53
C ASP A 5 -55.92 -36.30 12.56
N PHE A 6 -56.21 -35.03 12.26
CA PHE A 6 -56.91 -34.09 13.13
C PHE A 6 -58.32 -33.74 12.62
N VAL A 7 -58.78 -34.34 11.51
CA VAL A 7 -60.13 -34.13 10.98
C VAL A 7 -61.15 -34.79 11.91
N ILE A 8 -62.12 -34.01 12.35
CA ILE A 8 -63.21 -34.49 13.21
C ILE A 8 -64.43 -34.80 12.32
N GLN A 9 -64.99 -36.01 12.45
CA GLN A 9 -66.25 -36.37 11.76
C GLN A 9 -67.44 -35.70 12.47
N GLY A 10 -68.32 -35.05 11.70
CA GLY A 10 -69.42 -34.22 12.22
C GLY A 10 -70.36 -34.89 13.24
N GLY A 11 -70.52 -36.23 13.19
CA GLY A 11 -71.33 -36.99 14.16
C GLY A 11 -70.68 -37.22 15.53
N LYS A 12 -69.41 -36.86 15.72
CA LYS A 12 -68.66 -37.01 16.98
C LYS A 12 -68.17 -35.64 17.48
N MET A 13 -69.08 -34.74 17.90
CA MET A 13 -68.90 -33.85 19.07
C MET A 13 -70.04 -32.82 19.18
N PRO A 14 -70.40 -32.41 20.42
CA PRO A 14 -70.79 -31.05 20.72
C PRO A 14 -69.51 -30.20 20.84
N VAL A 15 -69.24 -29.30 19.89
CA VAL A 15 -68.01 -28.49 19.89
C VAL A 15 -68.12 -27.39 20.94
N TYR A 16 -67.66 -27.68 22.17
CA TYR A 16 -67.52 -26.65 23.21
C TYR A 16 -66.08 -26.09 23.30
N ASN A 17 -65.11 -26.65 22.57
CA ASN A 17 -63.73 -26.15 22.56
C ASN A 17 -63.13 -26.15 21.13
N HIS A 18 -63.02 -24.97 20.54
CA HIS A 18 -62.52 -24.74 19.17
C HIS A 18 -60.99 -24.83 19.04
N TYR A 19 -60.26 -24.95 20.15
CA TYR A 19 -58.80 -24.83 20.17
C TYR A 19 -58.14 -25.99 20.89
N GLN A 20 -57.11 -26.56 20.28
CA GLN A 20 -56.32 -27.64 20.88
C GLN A 20 -54.83 -27.37 20.73
N LEU A 21 -54.08 -27.63 21.79
CA LEU A 21 -52.61 -27.60 21.77
C LEU A 21 -52.09 -29.04 21.83
N SER A 22 -51.46 -29.49 20.75
CA SER A 22 -50.83 -30.81 20.66
C SER A 22 -49.32 -30.68 20.78
N ILE A 23 -48.73 -31.37 21.75
CA ILE A 23 -47.28 -31.43 21.97
C ILE A 23 -46.86 -32.90 21.85
N PRO A 24 -46.42 -33.37 20.66
CA PRO A 24 -46.20 -34.79 20.40
C PRO A 24 -45.15 -35.42 21.32
N GLU A 25 -44.08 -34.68 21.65
CA GLU A 25 -43.00 -35.15 22.52
C GLU A 25 -43.49 -35.35 23.96
N LEU A 26 -44.24 -34.38 24.50
CA LEU A 26 -44.89 -34.50 25.80
C LEU A 26 -45.87 -35.67 25.85
N LYS A 27 -46.74 -35.82 24.83
CA LYS A 27 -47.71 -36.93 24.78
C LYS A 27 -47.05 -38.30 24.73
N LYS A 28 -45.85 -38.39 24.16
CA LYS A 28 -45.07 -39.63 24.08
C LYS A 28 -44.35 -39.96 25.38
N GLN A 29 -43.79 -38.95 26.05
CA GLN A 29 -43.02 -39.11 27.28
C GLN A 29 -43.89 -39.18 28.53
N HIS A 30 -45.00 -38.42 28.53
CA HIS A 30 -45.91 -38.20 29.65
C HIS A 30 -47.39 -38.25 29.16
N PRO A 31 -47.89 -39.43 28.75
CA PRO A 31 -49.26 -39.58 28.23
C PRO A 31 -50.35 -39.24 29.26
N GLU A 32 -50.03 -39.24 30.55
CA GLU A 32 -50.89 -38.83 31.66
C GLU A 32 -51.19 -37.32 31.69
N ILE A 33 -50.31 -36.50 31.10
CA ILE A 33 -50.45 -35.04 31.10
C ILE A 33 -51.45 -34.64 30.02
N GLN A 34 -52.65 -34.23 30.43
CA GLN A 34 -53.66 -33.67 29.55
C GLN A 34 -53.64 -32.15 29.63
N LEU A 35 -53.61 -31.49 28.47
CA LEU A 35 -53.61 -30.04 28.34
C LEU A 35 -54.92 -29.59 27.67
N SER A 36 -55.57 -28.60 28.27
CA SER A 36 -56.77 -27.96 27.71
C SER A 36 -56.54 -26.47 27.51
N VAL A 37 -56.74 -25.98 26.28
CA VAL A 37 -56.60 -24.55 25.96
C VAL A 37 -57.70 -23.76 26.67
N LEU A 38 -57.31 -22.81 27.50
CA LEU A 38 -58.22 -21.89 28.18
C LEU A 38 -58.46 -20.66 27.31
N ARG A 39 -57.38 -19.94 26.99
CA ARG A 39 -57.39 -18.76 26.13
C ARG A 39 -56.03 -18.52 25.50
N PHE A 40 -55.95 -17.71 24.46
CA PHE A 40 -54.69 -17.31 23.84
C PHE A 40 -54.75 -15.88 23.29
N SER A 41 -53.57 -15.32 23.04
CA SER A 41 -53.39 -14.13 22.21
C SER A 41 -52.29 -14.41 21.21
N GLY A 42 -52.44 -13.94 19.98
CA GLY A 42 -51.53 -14.25 18.88
C GLY A 42 -51.30 -13.06 17.98
N GLU A 43 -50.06 -12.89 17.53
CA GLU A 43 -49.66 -11.88 16.56
C GLU A 43 -48.94 -12.55 15.39
N GLU A 44 -49.35 -12.21 14.18
CA GLU A 44 -48.70 -12.65 12.94
C GLU A 44 -48.49 -11.43 12.04
N ALA A 45 -47.31 -11.33 11.41
CA ALA A 45 -47.06 -10.27 10.43
C ALA A 45 -46.10 -10.74 9.33
N LEU A 46 -46.15 -10.09 8.17
CA LEU A 46 -45.11 -10.23 7.15
C LEU A 46 -43.76 -9.81 7.75
N ASN A 47 -42.72 -10.57 7.41
CA ASN A 47 -41.35 -10.32 7.84
C ASN A 47 -41.14 -10.28 9.36
N THR A 48 -42.01 -10.93 10.12
CA THR A 48 -41.87 -11.10 11.58
C THR A 48 -42.25 -12.54 11.94
N PRO A 49 -41.50 -13.24 12.81
CA PRO A 49 -41.94 -14.53 13.35
C PRO A 49 -43.24 -14.34 14.14
N TRP A 50 -44.27 -15.12 13.84
CA TRP A 50 -45.51 -15.06 14.62
C TRP A 50 -45.28 -15.49 16.07
N CYS A 51 -46.14 -15.04 16.98
CA CYS A 51 -46.04 -15.35 18.41
C CYS A 51 -47.43 -15.57 19.02
N TYR A 52 -47.64 -16.74 19.62
CA TYR A 52 -48.86 -17.06 20.35
C TYR A 52 -48.55 -17.30 21.82
N THR A 53 -49.20 -16.55 22.70
CA THR A 53 -49.22 -16.79 24.15
C THR A 53 -50.49 -17.56 24.48
N ILE A 54 -50.34 -18.82 24.86
CA ILE A 54 -51.41 -19.79 25.03
C ILE A 54 -51.51 -20.15 26.50
N GLU A 55 -52.65 -19.88 27.09
CA GLU A 55 -52.96 -20.31 28.44
C GLU A 55 -53.67 -21.66 28.41
N ILE A 56 -53.13 -22.59 29.19
CA ILE A 56 -53.59 -23.97 29.26
C ILE A 56 -53.88 -24.35 30.71
N THR A 57 -54.73 -25.35 30.86
CA THR A 57 -55.15 -25.95 32.13
C THR A 57 -54.79 -27.43 32.12
N SER A 58 -54.27 -27.95 33.23
CA SER A 58 -53.97 -29.37 33.41
C SER A 58 -54.28 -29.82 34.83
N ALA A 59 -54.77 -31.05 34.99
CA ALA A 59 -54.88 -31.71 36.29
C ALA A 59 -53.50 -32.05 36.88
N THR A 60 -52.46 -32.16 36.03
CA THR A 60 -51.09 -32.41 36.49
C THR A 60 -50.47 -31.12 37.02
N ARG A 61 -50.06 -31.14 38.28
CA ARG A 61 -49.35 -30.05 38.94
C ARG A 61 -47.85 -30.13 38.66
N ASP A 62 -47.18 -28.98 38.70
CA ASP A 62 -45.71 -28.86 38.61
C ASP A 62 -45.10 -29.54 37.38
N ILE A 63 -45.69 -29.34 36.20
CA ILE A 63 -45.14 -29.83 34.92
C ILE A 63 -43.75 -29.24 34.71
N LEU A 64 -42.75 -30.10 34.48
CA LEU A 64 -41.37 -29.67 34.28
C LEU A 64 -41.19 -28.90 32.96
N ALA A 65 -40.51 -27.76 33.04
CA ALA A 65 -40.23 -26.91 31.87
C ALA A 65 -39.40 -27.65 30.80
N ASP A 66 -38.47 -28.53 31.21
CA ASP A 66 -37.61 -29.30 30.30
C ASP A 66 -38.39 -30.25 29.38
N SER A 67 -39.60 -30.65 29.79
CA SER A 67 -40.49 -31.49 28.97
C SER A 67 -41.23 -30.69 27.88
N LEU A 68 -41.12 -29.35 27.89
CA LEU A 68 -41.90 -28.44 27.04
C LEU A 68 -41.04 -27.44 26.27
N ILE A 69 -40.04 -26.81 26.89
CA ILE A 69 -39.21 -25.79 26.23
C ILE A 69 -38.44 -26.41 25.04
N ASN A 70 -38.40 -25.67 23.92
CA ASN A 70 -37.79 -26.07 22.65
C ASN A 70 -38.35 -27.36 22.02
N THR A 71 -39.49 -27.85 22.51
CA THR A 71 -40.23 -28.96 21.89
C THR A 71 -41.16 -28.45 20.80
N THR A 72 -41.47 -29.31 19.82
CA THR A 72 -42.40 -28.98 18.74
C THR A 72 -43.84 -29.05 19.25
N ALA A 73 -44.65 -28.05 18.93
CA ALA A 73 -46.07 -28.03 19.27
C ALA A 73 -46.94 -27.56 18.09
N GLN A 74 -48.19 -28.00 18.08
CA GLN A 74 -49.20 -27.66 17.07
C GLN A 74 -50.41 -27.04 17.77
N LEU A 75 -50.72 -25.78 17.46
CA LEU A 75 -51.98 -25.13 17.83
C LEU A 75 -52.99 -25.34 16.70
N LEU A 76 -54.13 -25.93 17.04
CA LEU A 76 -55.19 -26.33 16.12
C LEU A 76 -56.40 -25.43 16.33
N PHE A 77 -56.92 -24.83 15.25
CA PHE A 77 -58.14 -24.02 15.26
C PHE A 77 -59.21 -24.74 14.46
N TYR A 78 -60.32 -25.09 15.11
CA TYR A 78 -61.44 -25.81 14.51
C TYR A 78 -62.57 -24.82 14.15
N PRO A 79 -62.79 -24.55 12.86
CA PRO A 79 -63.87 -23.66 12.43
C PRO A 79 -65.25 -24.28 12.72
N ASP A 80 -66.27 -23.43 12.77
CA ASP A 80 -67.65 -23.88 12.93
C ASP A 80 -68.10 -24.69 11.71
N GLY A 81 -68.38 -25.98 11.93
CA GLY A 81 -68.86 -26.89 10.90
C GLY A 81 -70.35 -27.16 11.03
N GLN A 82 -71.00 -27.45 9.90
CA GLN A 82 -72.33 -28.06 9.92
C GLN A 82 -72.23 -29.47 10.56
N PRO A 83 -73.20 -29.94 11.37
CA PRO A 83 -73.12 -31.24 12.07
C PRO A 83 -72.86 -32.47 11.18
N TRP A 84 -73.09 -32.36 9.87
CA TRP A 84 -72.89 -33.43 8.89
C TRP A 84 -71.60 -33.28 8.07
N GLN A 85 -70.79 -32.26 8.30
CA GLN A 85 -69.54 -32.01 7.58
C GLN A 85 -68.34 -32.32 8.46
N SER A 86 -67.31 -32.92 7.84
CA SER A 86 -66.01 -33.07 8.49
C SER A 86 -65.32 -31.72 8.58
N VAL A 87 -64.80 -31.38 9.75
CA VAL A 87 -64.11 -30.11 10.00
C VAL A 87 -62.60 -30.36 10.02
N ALA A 88 -61.86 -29.61 9.21
CA ALA A 88 -60.40 -29.65 9.18
C ALA A 88 -59.83 -28.40 9.89
N PRO A 89 -58.84 -28.54 10.79
CA PRO A 89 -58.33 -27.39 11.52
C PRO A 89 -57.32 -26.57 10.70
N ARG A 90 -57.21 -25.28 11.01
CA ARG A 90 -55.96 -24.55 10.77
C ARG A 90 -54.91 -25.06 11.75
N ILE A 91 -53.70 -25.31 11.24
CA ILE A 91 -52.58 -25.79 12.04
C ILE A 91 -51.51 -24.70 12.05
N LEU A 92 -51.07 -24.33 13.25
CA LEU A 92 -49.85 -23.55 13.47
C LEU A 92 -48.83 -24.43 14.16
N ARG A 93 -47.75 -24.78 13.46
CA ARG A 93 -46.70 -25.66 14.00
C ARG A 93 -45.46 -24.86 14.36
N GLY A 94 -45.22 -24.75 15.65
CA GLY A 94 -44.09 -24.01 16.19
C GLY A 94 -43.22 -24.82 17.13
N VAL A 95 -42.37 -24.08 17.84
CA VAL A 95 -41.58 -24.51 18.98
C VAL A 95 -42.00 -23.70 20.19
N ILE A 96 -42.02 -24.34 21.36
CA ILE A 96 -42.31 -23.67 22.62
C ILE A 96 -41.06 -22.90 23.07
N THR A 97 -41.13 -21.58 23.11
CA THR A 97 -40.00 -20.70 23.48
C THR A 97 -40.11 -20.14 24.89
N GLY A 98 -41.30 -20.21 25.49
CA GLY A 98 -41.57 -19.75 26.85
C GLY A 98 -42.55 -20.68 27.54
N PHE A 99 -42.34 -20.89 28.84
CA PHE A 99 -43.24 -21.67 29.68
C PHE A 99 -43.29 -21.06 31.08
N GLN A 100 -44.50 -20.84 31.58
CA GLN A 100 -44.74 -20.27 32.90
C GLN A 100 -45.84 -21.08 33.60
N GLN A 101 -45.58 -21.49 34.83
CA GLN A 101 -46.61 -21.97 35.75
C GLN A 101 -47.27 -20.77 36.45
N CYS A 102 -48.60 -20.78 36.48
CA CYS A 102 -49.42 -19.76 37.14
C CYS A 102 -50.05 -20.35 38.42
N ASP A 103 -51.21 -19.83 38.81
CA ASP A 103 -51.93 -20.28 39.99
C ASP A 103 -52.48 -21.72 39.83
N SER A 104 -52.56 -22.42 40.96
CA SER A 104 -53.15 -23.76 41.07
C SER A 104 -54.42 -23.72 41.91
N SER A 105 -55.48 -24.36 41.43
CA SER A 105 -56.70 -24.65 42.18
C SER A 105 -56.64 -26.08 42.76
N ALA A 106 -57.71 -26.50 43.44
CA ALA A 106 -57.85 -27.89 43.88
C ALA A 106 -57.86 -28.86 42.68
N ASP A 107 -58.51 -28.46 41.58
CA ASP A 107 -58.83 -29.33 40.45
C ASP A 107 -57.80 -29.25 39.31
N GLU A 108 -57.19 -28.08 39.09
CA GLU A 108 -56.29 -27.85 37.95
C GLU A 108 -55.21 -26.79 38.25
N THR A 109 -54.08 -26.89 37.54
CA THR A 109 -53.05 -25.85 37.48
C THR A 109 -53.09 -25.17 36.13
N ARG A 110 -52.94 -23.84 36.16
CA ARG A 110 -52.86 -23.03 34.94
C ARG A 110 -51.40 -22.81 34.54
N TYR A 111 -51.14 -22.90 33.25
CA TYR A 111 -49.84 -22.62 32.65
C TYR A 111 -49.99 -21.68 31.46
N VAL A 112 -48.92 -20.98 31.12
CA VAL A 112 -48.80 -20.16 29.91
C VAL A 112 -47.63 -20.69 29.09
N VAL A 113 -47.88 -20.95 27.81
CA VAL A 113 -46.89 -21.39 26.82
C VAL A 113 -46.76 -20.32 25.75
N THR A 114 -45.53 -19.97 25.39
CA THR A 114 -45.24 -19.13 24.21
C THR A 114 -44.85 -20.02 23.04
N LEU A 115 -45.65 -20.02 21.98
CA LEU A 115 -45.44 -20.77 20.75
C LEU A 115 -45.01 -19.83 19.63
N GLN A 116 -43.90 -20.14 18.97
CA GLN A 116 -43.33 -19.35 17.87
C GLN A 116 -42.85 -20.26 16.74
N PRO A 117 -42.67 -19.79 15.48
CA PRO A 117 -42.08 -20.62 14.45
C PRO A 117 -40.61 -20.87 14.78
N ARG A 118 -40.04 -21.97 14.27
CA ARG A 118 -38.62 -22.30 14.52
C ARG A 118 -37.66 -21.17 14.14
N LEU A 119 -38.04 -20.33 13.17
CA LEU A 119 -37.26 -19.16 12.76
C LEU A 119 -36.99 -18.18 13.91
N ALA A 120 -37.89 -18.08 14.90
CA ALA A 120 -37.72 -17.17 16.05
C ALA A 120 -36.54 -17.58 16.94
N LEU A 121 -36.14 -18.86 16.96
CA LEU A 121 -34.97 -19.32 17.73
C LEU A 121 -33.65 -18.68 17.26
N LEU A 122 -33.58 -18.24 16.01
CA LEU A 122 -32.41 -17.54 15.46
C LEU A 122 -32.15 -16.20 16.15
N LYS A 123 -33.11 -15.66 16.91
CA LYS A 123 -32.92 -14.47 17.74
C LYS A 123 -31.99 -14.73 18.93
N ASN A 124 -31.81 -16.00 19.32
CA ASN A 124 -30.97 -16.41 20.45
C ASN A 124 -29.49 -16.56 20.09
N SER A 125 -29.05 -16.07 18.92
CA SER A 125 -27.64 -15.94 18.58
C SER A 125 -27.17 -14.49 18.59
N LEU A 126 -25.85 -14.31 18.77
CA LEU A 126 -25.15 -13.05 18.56
C LEU A 126 -23.87 -13.38 17.80
N MET A 127 -23.78 -12.97 16.53
CA MET A 127 -22.76 -13.45 15.62
C MET A 127 -21.80 -12.35 15.17
N TYR A 128 -20.57 -12.80 14.93
CA TYR A 128 -19.51 -12.07 14.24
C TYR A 128 -19.01 -12.99 13.14
N ALA A 129 -19.40 -12.73 11.91
CA ALA A 129 -19.13 -13.65 10.81
C ALA A 129 -18.87 -12.91 9.52
N VAL A 130 -18.05 -13.54 8.69
CA VAL A 130 -17.71 -13.12 7.35
C VAL A 130 -18.33 -14.11 6.36
N TYR A 131 -19.11 -13.60 5.42
CA TYR A 131 -19.60 -14.38 4.29
C TYR A 131 -19.04 -13.82 3.00
N GLN A 132 -18.60 -14.66 2.07
CA GLN A 132 -18.00 -14.24 0.80
C GLN A 132 -18.70 -14.90 -0.37
N HIS A 133 -18.81 -14.18 -1.49
CA HIS A 133 -19.27 -14.74 -2.76
C HIS A 133 -20.64 -15.43 -2.68
N LYS A 134 -21.60 -14.83 -1.96
CA LYS A 134 -23.00 -15.30 -1.87
C LYS A 134 -23.99 -14.21 -2.29
N SER A 135 -25.13 -14.60 -2.82
CA SER A 135 -26.29 -13.70 -2.95
C SER A 135 -27.01 -13.60 -1.61
N VAL A 136 -27.91 -12.60 -1.45
CA VAL A 136 -28.71 -12.48 -0.22
C VAL A 136 -29.53 -13.75 0.06
N PRO A 137 -30.28 -14.32 -0.91
CA PRO A 137 -30.94 -15.62 -0.69
C PRO A 137 -29.96 -16.75 -0.34
N GLY A 138 -28.78 -16.77 -0.95
CA GLY A 138 -27.76 -17.79 -0.69
C GLY A 138 -27.20 -17.74 0.73
N VAL A 139 -26.93 -16.55 1.28
CA VAL A 139 -26.47 -16.43 2.68
C VAL A 139 -27.59 -16.74 3.67
N VAL A 140 -28.86 -16.38 3.34
CA VAL A 140 -30.02 -16.77 4.14
C VAL A 140 -30.14 -18.29 4.19
N GLU A 141 -30.01 -18.96 3.05
CA GLU A 141 -30.01 -20.43 2.97
C GLU A 141 -28.87 -21.07 3.78
N ASP A 142 -27.64 -20.56 3.68
CA ASP A 142 -26.51 -21.04 4.48
C ASP A 142 -26.80 -20.93 5.99
N ILE A 143 -27.42 -19.83 6.44
CA ILE A 143 -27.82 -19.63 7.84
C ILE A 143 -28.92 -20.61 8.23
N LEU A 144 -29.97 -20.76 7.42
CA LEU A 144 -31.07 -21.70 7.70
C LEU A 144 -30.56 -23.15 7.79
N ASN A 145 -29.67 -23.57 6.90
CA ASN A 145 -29.05 -24.89 6.91
C ASN A 145 -28.23 -25.13 8.19
N ARG A 146 -27.46 -24.13 8.66
CA ARG A 146 -26.74 -24.20 9.94
C ARG A 146 -27.67 -24.41 11.13
N TRP A 147 -28.89 -23.89 11.06
CA TRP A 147 -29.97 -24.09 12.04
C TRP A 147 -30.84 -25.32 11.76
N ALA A 148 -30.35 -26.25 10.93
CA ALA A 148 -31.01 -27.52 10.59
C ALA A 148 -32.42 -27.35 9.97
N PHE A 149 -32.63 -26.28 9.20
CA PHE A 149 -33.73 -26.23 8.24
C PHE A 149 -33.38 -27.09 7.04
N SER A 150 -34.31 -27.95 6.62
CA SER A 150 -34.20 -28.66 5.34
C SER A 150 -34.79 -27.84 4.21
N SER A 151 -34.53 -28.25 2.97
CA SER A 151 -35.12 -27.65 1.76
C SER A 151 -36.66 -27.71 1.70
N LEU A 152 -37.30 -28.47 2.61
CA LEU A 152 -38.76 -28.53 2.74
C LEU A 152 -39.31 -27.51 3.73
N ASP A 153 -38.46 -26.91 4.57
CA ASP A 153 -38.89 -25.99 5.62
C ASP A 153 -38.95 -24.53 5.12
N TYR A 154 -38.49 -24.24 3.90
CA TYR A 154 -38.57 -22.93 3.26
C TYR A 154 -38.71 -23.01 1.73
N HIS A 155 -39.30 -21.97 1.14
CA HIS A 155 -39.45 -21.82 -0.31
C HIS A 155 -39.10 -20.41 -0.78
N PHE A 156 -38.20 -20.31 -1.75
CA PHE A 156 -37.93 -19.08 -2.48
C PHE A 156 -38.87 -18.93 -3.67
N ARG A 157 -39.94 -18.14 -3.53
CA ARG A 157 -40.82 -17.70 -4.62
C ARG A 157 -40.35 -16.35 -5.17
N LEU A 158 -39.12 -16.35 -5.68
CA LEU A 158 -38.45 -15.15 -6.17
C LEU A 158 -38.52 -15.11 -7.70
N ASN A 159 -39.03 -14.03 -8.25
CA ASN A 159 -39.00 -13.77 -9.70
C ASN A 159 -37.74 -13.00 -10.12
N THR A 160 -36.96 -12.51 -9.16
CA THR A 160 -35.71 -11.80 -9.35
C THR A 160 -34.53 -12.72 -9.07
N GLN A 161 -33.57 -12.76 -10.00
CA GLN A 161 -32.27 -13.39 -9.75
C GLN A 161 -31.32 -12.39 -9.08
N TYR A 162 -30.99 -12.63 -7.80
CA TYR A 162 -30.14 -11.73 -7.02
C TYR A 162 -28.64 -11.97 -7.32
N PRO A 163 -27.84 -10.90 -7.50
CA PRO A 163 -26.42 -11.01 -7.76
C PRO A 163 -25.67 -11.56 -6.55
N VAL A 164 -24.52 -12.16 -6.83
CA VAL A 164 -23.56 -12.54 -5.81
C VAL A 164 -22.81 -11.29 -5.34
N ARG A 165 -22.78 -11.05 -4.03
CA ARG A 165 -21.94 -10.01 -3.43
C ARG A 165 -20.58 -10.57 -3.08
N GLU A 166 -19.57 -9.71 -3.13
CA GLU A 166 -18.20 -10.10 -2.78
C GLU A 166 -18.11 -10.50 -1.30
N PHE A 167 -18.81 -9.78 -0.42
CA PHE A 167 -18.64 -9.91 1.02
C PHE A 167 -19.88 -9.47 1.81
N TYR A 168 -20.03 -10.02 3.02
CA TYR A 168 -20.93 -9.58 4.07
C TYR A 168 -20.22 -9.68 5.42
N ILE A 169 -20.46 -8.71 6.30
CA ILE A 169 -20.14 -8.84 7.72
C ILE A 169 -21.42 -8.87 8.54
N ALA A 170 -21.64 -9.97 9.26
CA ALA A 170 -22.53 -9.98 10.41
C ALA A 170 -21.75 -9.42 11.61
N TYR A 171 -22.22 -8.31 12.19
CA TYR A 171 -21.52 -7.65 13.30
C TYR A 171 -22.47 -7.37 14.45
N ALA A 172 -22.26 -8.09 15.57
CA ALA A 172 -23.01 -7.90 16.81
C ALA A 172 -24.54 -7.94 16.60
N GLU A 173 -25.01 -8.84 15.73
CA GLU A 173 -26.41 -9.04 15.42
C GLU A 173 -26.79 -10.52 15.50
N SER A 174 -28.07 -10.82 15.72
CA SER A 174 -28.56 -12.20 15.69
C SER A 174 -28.70 -12.69 14.25
N ASP A 175 -28.74 -14.01 14.06
CA ASP A 175 -28.97 -14.59 12.74
C ASP A 175 -30.32 -14.15 12.15
N LEU A 176 -31.33 -14.01 13.01
CA LEU A 176 -32.63 -13.51 12.58
C LEU A 176 -32.55 -12.04 12.14
N ASP A 177 -31.89 -11.18 12.91
CA ASP A 177 -31.76 -9.75 12.58
C ASP A 177 -30.98 -9.55 11.28
N PHE A 178 -29.92 -10.34 11.06
CA PHE A 178 -29.16 -10.35 9.82
C PHE A 178 -30.04 -10.71 8.62
N ILE A 179 -30.79 -11.82 8.71
CA ILE A 179 -31.73 -12.25 7.66
C ILE A 179 -32.75 -11.15 7.39
N GLU A 180 -33.44 -10.66 8.41
CA GLU A 180 -34.51 -9.65 8.27
C GLU A 180 -34.01 -8.35 7.64
N ARG A 181 -32.86 -7.86 8.09
CA ARG A 181 -32.23 -6.65 7.56
C ARG A 181 -31.90 -6.78 6.08
N HIS A 182 -31.27 -7.89 5.70
CA HIS A 182 -30.86 -8.09 4.31
C HIS A 182 -32.07 -8.28 3.40
N LEU A 183 -33.04 -9.11 3.80
CA LEU A 183 -34.31 -9.30 3.06
C LEU A 183 -35.08 -7.98 2.89
N ALA A 184 -35.23 -7.19 3.97
CA ALA A 184 -35.88 -5.89 3.93
C ALA A 184 -35.18 -4.91 2.99
N ARG A 185 -33.83 -4.89 2.99
CA ARG A 185 -33.04 -4.02 2.10
C ARG A 185 -33.29 -4.32 0.63
N ILE A 186 -33.35 -5.61 0.26
CA ILE A 186 -33.63 -6.07 -1.10
C ILE A 186 -35.13 -6.20 -1.42
N GLY A 187 -36.01 -5.84 -0.48
CA GLY A 187 -37.45 -5.83 -0.69
C GLY A 187 -38.12 -7.21 -0.74
N VAL A 188 -37.48 -8.25 -0.21
CA VAL A 188 -38.05 -9.59 -0.09
C VAL A 188 -38.88 -9.67 1.18
N PHE A 189 -40.16 -10.01 1.04
CA PHE A 189 -41.04 -10.30 2.15
C PHE A 189 -41.04 -11.79 2.48
N TYR A 190 -41.40 -12.14 3.71
CA TYR A 190 -41.62 -13.54 4.08
C TYR A 190 -42.89 -13.72 4.93
N TYR A 191 -43.47 -14.91 4.85
CA TYR A 191 -44.59 -15.36 5.68
C TYR A 191 -44.52 -16.87 5.91
N PHE A 192 -45.42 -17.40 6.74
CA PHE A 192 -45.48 -18.82 7.05
C PHE A 192 -46.77 -19.43 6.48
N THR A 193 -46.64 -20.61 5.89
CA THR A 193 -47.78 -21.41 5.43
C THR A 193 -47.65 -22.84 5.93
N TRP A 194 -48.77 -23.56 5.96
CA TRP A 194 -48.79 -24.99 6.22
C TRP A 194 -48.66 -25.75 4.90
N ASP A 195 -47.70 -26.66 4.82
CA ASP A 195 -47.60 -27.63 3.73
C ASP A 195 -48.35 -28.91 4.13
N GLU A 196 -49.46 -29.14 3.43
CA GLU A 196 -50.34 -30.29 3.64
C GLU A 196 -49.67 -31.61 3.25
N GLU A 197 -48.77 -31.63 2.27
CA GLU A 197 -48.15 -32.86 1.76
C GLU A 197 -47.08 -33.38 2.72
N ASN A 198 -46.21 -32.47 3.21
CA ASN A 198 -45.11 -32.83 4.10
C ASN A 198 -45.45 -32.67 5.60
N HIS A 199 -46.62 -32.11 5.92
CA HIS A 199 -47.11 -31.88 7.28
C HIS A 199 -46.20 -30.98 8.12
N ARG A 200 -45.79 -29.84 7.56
CA ARG A 200 -44.85 -28.90 8.19
C ARG A 200 -45.25 -27.45 7.94
N ASP A 201 -44.81 -26.56 8.84
CA ASP A 201 -44.80 -25.12 8.58
C ASP A 201 -43.62 -24.79 7.67
N VAL A 202 -43.88 -23.97 6.66
CA VAL A 202 -42.92 -23.57 5.62
C VAL A 202 -42.79 -22.05 5.60
N LEU A 203 -41.54 -21.59 5.63
CA LEU A 203 -41.17 -20.19 5.43
C LEU A 203 -41.18 -19.87 3.93
N VAL A 204 -42.09 -19.01 3.48
CA VAL A 204 -42.15 -18.58 2.07
C VAL A 204 -41.52 -17.20 1.94
N LEU A 205 -40.52 -17.08 1.08
CA LEU A 205 -39.85 -15.82 0.75
C LEU A 205 -40.26 -15.35 -0.65
N GLY A 206 -40.77 -14.13 -0.78
CA GLY A 206 -41.32 -13.59 -2.02
C GLY A 206 -40.86 -12.15 -2.31
N ASP A 207 -40.73 -11.80 -3.58
CA ASP A 207 -40.28 -10.48 -4.03
C ASP A 207 -41.27 -9.76 -4.95
N THR A 208 -42.33 -10.43 -5.38
CA THR A 208 -43.37 -9.90 -6.27
C THR A 208 -44.75 -10.33 -5.82
N SER A 209 -45.79 -9.70 -6.38
CA SER A 209 -47.19 -10.02 -6.08
C SER A 209 -47.59 -11.45 -6.46
N GLN A 210 -46.83 -12.14 -7.33
CA GLN A 210 -47.06 -13.55 -7.66
C GLN A 210 -46.71 -14.50 -6.52
N ALA A 211 -45.89 -14.05 -5.56
CA ALA A 211 -45.52 -14.84 -4.38
C ALA A 211 -46.52 -14.73 -3.23
N TYR A 212 -47.55 -13.88 -3.36
CA TYR A 212 -48.64 -13.81 -2.40
C TYR A 212 -49.33 -15.18 -2.25
N GLY A 213 -49.87 -15.41 -1.07
CA GLY A 213 -50.58 -16.63 -0.72
C GLY A 213 -51.94 -16.72 -1.40
N GLU A 214 -52.75 -17.65 -0.92
CA GLU A 214 -54.08 -17.92 -1.45
C GLU A 214 -54.97 -16.67 -1.43
N ARG A 215 -55.82 -16.57 -2.46
CA ARG A 215 -56.83 -15.53 -2.59
C ARG A 215 -58.17 -16.05 -2.08
N GLN A 216 -58.80 -15.33 -1.16
CA GLN A 216 -60.08 -15.72 -0.57
C GLN A 216 -61.10 -14.60 -0.70
N ASP A 217 -62.29 -14.94 -1.19
CA ASP A 217 -63.42 -14.01 -1.23
C ASP A 217 -64.28 -14.20 0.03
N ILE A 218 -64.37 -13.16 0.86
CA ILE A 218 -65.00 -13.23 2.19
C ILE A 218 -66.12 -12.20 2.26
N ALA A 219 -67.26 -12.55 2.87
CA ALA A 219 -68.42 -11.66 2.95
C ALA A 219 -68.09 -10.39 3.75
N PHE A 220 -68.33 -9.20 3.20
CA PHE A 220 -68.26 -7.96 3.98
C PHE A 220 -69.58 -7.74 4.72
N ARG A 221 -69.64 -8.17 5.98
CA ARG A 221 -70.84 -8.11 6.82
C ARG A 221 -70.47 -8.11 8.29
N HIS A 222 -71.06 -7.21 9.06
CA HIS A 222 -70.95 -7.26 10.52
C HIS A 222 -71.72 -8.48 11.07
N PRO A 223 -71.17 -9.26 12.02
CA PRO A 223 -71.85 -10.40 12.63
C PRO A 223 -73.03 -10.02 13.55
N LEU A 224 -73.63 -8.82 13.43
CA LEU A 224 -74.75 -8.39 14.28
C LEU A 224 -76.05 -9.08 13.87
N GLY A 225 -76.56 -9.91 14.79
CA GLY A 225 -77.80 -10.68 14.74
C GLY A 225 -77.74 -11.79 15.82
N LEU A 226 -78.87 -12.40 16.18
CA LEU A 226 -78.89 -13.55 17.11
C LEU A 226 -78.22 -14.81 16.52
N PHE A 227 -77.91 -14.81 15.22
CA PHE A 227 -77.29 -15.90 14.49
C PHE A 227 -76.59 -15.37 13.22
N ASP A 228 -75.29 -15.60 13.06
CA ASP A 228 -74.49 -15.22 11.89
C ASP A 228 -74.35 -16.35 10.85
N GLY A 229 -74.92 -17.52 11.15
CA GLY A 229 -74.87 -18.69 10.27
C GLY A 229 -73.54 -19.42 10.25
N GLY A 230 -72.59 -19.08 11.15
CA GLY A 230 -71.23 -19.63 11.14
C GLY A 230 -70.44 -19.25 9.88
N ARG A 231 -70.81 -18.14 9.22
CA ARG A 231 -70.18 -17.71 7.96
C ARG A 231 -69.02 -16.76 8.25
N GLU A 232 -67.85 -17.07 7.67
CA GLU A 232 -66.70 -16.17 7.70
C GLU A 232 -67.03 -14.82 7.06
N SER A 233 -66.72 -13.75 7.79
CA SER A 233 -67.07 -12.38 7.42
C SER A 233 -65.94 -11.39 7.75
N LEU A 234 -65.93 -10.27 7.05
CA LEU A 234 -65.10 -9.10 7.30
C LEU A 234 -65.99 -7.94 7.73
N TRP A 235 -65.60 -7.20 8.76
CA TRP A 235 -66.33 -6.03 9.24
C TRP A 235 -65.40 -5.00 9.87
N ASP A 236 -65.95 -3.85 10.26
CA ASP A 236 -65.22 -2.73 10.87
C ASP A 236 -63.95 -2.31 10.12
N ILE A 237 -63.99 -2.43 8.78
CA ILE A 237 -62.88 -2.02 7.93
C ILE A 237 -62.82 -0.48 7.85
N SER A 238 -61.72 0.06 8.34
CA SER A 238 -61.30 1.45 8.20
C SER A 238 -60.16 1.57 7.19
N VAL A 239 -60.08 2.71 6.51
CA VAL A 239 -59.05 2.97 5.49
C VAL A 239 -58.28 4.23 5.87
N SER A 240 -56.99 4.08 6.10
CA SER A 240 -56.07 5.18 6.38
C SER A 240 -55.33 5.57 5.10
N ARG A 241 -55.19 6.87 4.87
CA ARG A 241 -54.46 7.44 3.73
C ARG A 241 -53.45 8.46 4.25
N GLN A 242 -52.21 8.35 3.81
CA GLN A 242 -51.12 9.21 4.28
C GLN A 242 -50.37 9.83 3.10
N SER A 243 -49.76 11.00 3.34
CA SER A 243 -48.88 11.61 2.36
C SER A 243 -47.51 10.92 2.39
N VAL A 244 -46.95 10.63 1.21
CA VAL A 244 -45.62 10.01 1.08
C VAL A 244 -44.73 10.82 0.14
N ALA A 245 -43.43 10.51 0.10
CA ALA A 245 -42.49 11.26 -0.72
C ALA A 245 -42.82 11.15 -2.22
N ALA A 246 -42.82 12.29 -2.92
CA ALA A 246 -43.07 12.34 -4.36
C ALA A 246 -41.87 11.89 -5.19
N ARG A 247 -40.67 12.13 -4.67
CA ARG A 247 -39.39 11.78 -5.28
C ARG A 247 -38.56 10.94 -4.32
N THR A 248 -37.92 9.92 -4.87
CA THR A 248 -36.89 9.16 -4.14
C THR A 248 -35.57 9.25 -4.89
N LYS A 249 -34.51 9.63 -4.18
CA LYS A 249 -33.15 9.76 -4.69
C LYS A 249 -32.18 8.91 -3.88
N LEU A 250 -31.25 8.26 -4.57
CA LEU A 250 -30.09 7.60 -3.94
C LEU A 250 -28.81 8.11 -4.58
N ASN A 251 -27.75 8.21 -3.79
CA ASN A 251 -26.40 8.44 -4.28
C ASN A 251 -25.37 7.63 -3.47
N ASP A 252 -24.23 7.34 -4.06
CA ASP A 252 -23.09 6.70 -3.39
C ASP A 252 -21.79 7.00 -4.13
N GLU A 253 -20.66 6.53 -3.60
CA GLU A 253 -19.36 6.55 -4.25
C GLU A 253 -18.74 5.15 -4.20
N TYR A 254 -18.42 4.60 -5.37
CA TYR A 254 -17.75 3.30 -5.47
C TYR A 254 -16.30 3.46 -5.93
N TYR A 255 -15.36 3.32 -4.99
CA TYR A 255 -13.96 3.68 -5.21
C TYR A 255 -13.25 2.94 -6.37
N ARG A 256 -13.73 1.75 -6.78
CA ARG A 256 -13.14 1.02 -7.91
C ARG A 256 -13.51 1.64 -9.26
N ASN A 257 -14.68 2.28 -9.32
CA ASN A 257 -15.18 3.00 -10.47
C ASN A 257 -15.50 4.46 -10.07
N ALA A 258 -14.53 5.16 -9.49
CA ALA A 258 -14.76 6.49 -8.90
C ALA A 258 -15.18 7.58 -9.90
N GLN A 259 -15.10 7.31 -11.21
CA GLN A 259 -15.56 8.22 -12.27
C GLN A 259 -17.05 8.05 -12.62
N ASP A 260 -17.69 6.98 -12.15
CA ASP A 260 -19.09 6.69 -12.47
C ASP A 260 -20.01 7.59 -11.63
N ASP A 261 -21.01 8.22 -12.28
CA ASP A 261 -22.09 8.92 -11.58
C ASP A 261 -23.11 7.90 -11.06
N LEU A 262 -23.20 7.79 -9.73
CA LEU A 262 -24.11 6.86 -9.06
C LEU A 262 -25.43 7.51 -8.63
N LEU A 263 -25.62 8.81 -8.88
CA LEU A 263 -26.87 9.50 -8.53
C LEU A 263 -28.03 8.94 -9.35
N VAL A 264 -29.10 8.54 -8.67
CA VAL A 264 -30.31 8.01 -9.29
C VAL A 264 -31.54 8.61 -8.66
N GLN A 265 -32.58 8.79 -9.46
CA GLN A 265 -33.87 9.28 -9.01
C GLN A 265 -35.02 8.61 -9.74
N ILE A 266 -36.14 8.45 -9.03
CA ILE A 266 -37.44 8.10 -9.60
C ILE A 266 -38.46 9.12 -9.09
N GLU A 267 -39.24 9.63 -10.03
CA GLU A 267 -40.38 10.50 -9.76
C GLU A 267 -41.67 9.69 -9.90
N THR A 268 -42.60 9.93 -8.99
CA THR A 268 -43.98 9.41 -9.12
C THR A 268 -44.85 10.48 -9.76
N ASP A 269 -46.08 10.14 -10.11
CA ASP A 269 -47.12 11.04 -10.60
C ASP A 269 -47.29 12.28 -9.69
N LEU A 270 -46.62 13.38 -10.06
CA LEU A 270 -46.58 14.65 -9.31
C LEU A 270 -47.95 15.33 -9.25
N ASP A 271 -48.91 14.91 -10.08
CA ASP A 271 -50.25 15.47 -10.13
C ASP A 271 -51.14 14.93 -8.98
N LYS A 272 -50.65 13.98 -8.18
CA LYS A 272 -51.35 13.46 -6.99
C LYS A 272 -51.03 14.31 -5.74
N PRO A 273 -52.02 15.00 -5.14
CA PRO A 273 -51.81 15.83 -3.94
C PRO A 273 -51.26 15.08 -2.73
N ALA A 274 -51.45 13.75 -2.67
CA ALA A 274 -50.95 12.89 -1.60
C ALA A 274 -49.44 12.58 -1.69
N LEU A 275 -48.73 13.14 -2.67
CA LEU A 275 -47.30 12.97 -2.86
C LEU A 275 -46.60 14.32 -2.69
N THR A 276 -45.74 14.45 -1.68
CA THR A 276 -45.02 15.72 -1.40
C THR A 276 -43.62 15.47 -0.85
N GLY A 277 -42.69 16.38 -1.13
CA GLY A 277 -41.31 16.31 -0.65
C GLY A 277 -40.45 15.26 -1.36
N GLU A 278 -39.24 15.09 -0.83
CA GLU A 278 -38.19 14.24 -1.40
C GLU A 278 -37.53 13.38 -0.32
N LEU A 279 -37.37 12.09 -0.61
CA LEU A 279 -36.56 11.16 0.18
C LEU A 279 -35.18 11.00 -0.50
N TYR A 280 -34.14 11.55 0.10
CA TYR A 280 -32.75 11.37 -0.36
C TYR A 280 -31.95 10.53 0.64
N ARG A 281 -31.25 9.50 0.16
CA ARG A 281 -30.35 8.68 0.98
C ARG A 281 -28.99 8.53 0.30
N TYR A 282 -27.94 8.55 1.11
CA TYR A 282 -26.55 8.40 0.66
C TYR A 282 -25.92 7.17 1.32
N GLY A 283 -25.10 6.41 0.58
CA GLY A 283 -24.31 5.31 1.15
C GLY A 283 -25.03 3.96 1.21
N GLU A 284 -25.89 3.63 0.23
CA GLU A 284 -26.56 2.32 0.15
C GLU A 284 -25.74 1.22 -0.57
N ASN A 285 -24.42 1.38 -0.68
CA ASN A 285 -23.42 0.40 -1.11
C ASN A 285 -23.78 -0.37 -2.40
N TYR A 286 -24.27 0.35 -3.41
CA TYR A 286 -24.46 -0.20 -4.76
C TYR A 286 -23.30 0.22 -5.66
N GLN A 287 -22.88 -0.67 -6.56
CA GLN A 287 -21.67 -0.48 -7.35
C GLN A 287 -21.90 0.26 -8.67
N GLN A 288 -23.15 0.30 -9.14
CA GLN A 288 -23.52 0.82 -10.45
C GLN A 288 -24.85 1.55 -10.38
N GLN A 289 -24.97 2.64 -11.16
CA GLN A 289 -26.20 3.42 -11.30
C GLN A 289 -27.38 2.56 -11.80
N GLY A 290 -27.13 1.75 -12.83
CA GLY A 290 -28.12 0.94 -13.54
C GLY A 290 -28.85 1.70 -14.65
N ARG A 291 -29.38 0.97 -15.63
CA ARG A 291 -30.07 1.54 -16.80
C ARG A 291 -31.58 1.66 -16.56
N GLU A 292 -32.21 2.63 -17.20
CA GLU A 292 -33.66 2.88 -17.06
C GLU A 292 -34.51 1.72 -17.59
N VAL A 293 -34.15 1.21 -18.76
CA VAL A 293 -34.88 0.14 -19.45
C VAL A 293 -34.72 -1.22 -18.75
N GLN A 294 -33.63 -1.41 -17.99
CA GLN A 294 -33.33 -2.66 -17.30
C GLN A 294 -32.61 -2.37 -15.97
N ALA A 295 -33.39 -2.13 -14.93
CA ALA A 295 -32.89 -1.98 -13.57
C ALA A 295 -32.53 -3.36 -13.00
N LEU A 296 -31.27 -3.78 -13.17
CA LEU A 296 -30.80 -5.06 -12.63
C LEU A 296 -30.76 -5.00 -11.09
N PRO A 297 -30.92 -6.15 -10.41
CA PRO A 297 -31.03 -6.16 -8.95
C PRO A 297 -29.78 -5.59 -8.27
N GLU A 298 -30.00 -4.88 -7.17
CA GLU A 298 -28.97 -4.20 -6.37
C GLU A 298 -28.18 -3.07 -7.06
N GLN A 299 -28.60 -2.62 -8.25
CA GLN A 299 -28.15 -1.34 -8.83
C GLN A 299 -28.93 -0.16 -8.22
N GLY A 300 -28.39 1.06 -8.37
CA GLY A 300 -29.01 2.28 -7.85
C GLY A 300 -30.48 2.43 -8.25
N ARG A 301 -30.81 2.36 -9.55
CA ARG A 301 -32.20 2.47 -10.03
C ARG A 301 -33.12 1.39 -9.46
N TRP A 302 -32.60 0.18 -9.25
CA TRP A 302 -33.36 -0.90 -8.65
C TRP A 302 -33.64 -0.63 -7.17
N PHE A 303 -32.65 -0.18 -6.39
CA PHE A 303 -32.87 0.20 -4.99
C PHE A 303 -33.85 1.35 -4.85
N VAL A 304 -33.71 2.42 -5.64
CA VAL A 304 -34.66 3.55 -5.65
C VAL A 304 -36.08 3.03 -5.88
N LYS A 305 -36.28 2.14 -6.85
CA LYS A 305 -37.59 1.53 -7.12
C LYS A 305 -38.14 0.78 -5.90
N ARG A 306 -37.33 0.00 -5.19
CA ARG A 306 -37.76 -0.70 -3.96
C ARG A 306 -38.03 0.22 -2.78
N ARG A 307 -37.38 1.38 -2.70
CA ARG A 307 -37.72 2.43 -1.73
C ARG A 307 -39.06 3.09 -2.09
N GLN A 308 -39.28 3.40 -3.36
CA GLN A 308 -40.53 3.98 -3.84
C GLN A 308 -41.73 3.05 -3.67
N GLU A 309 -41.59 1.77 -4.03
CA GLU A 309 -42.65 0.77 -3.86
C GLU A 309 -43.08 0.66 -2.40
N ARG A 310 -42.14 0.70 -1.45
CA ARG A 310 -42.42 0.70 -0.01
C ARG A 310 -43.30 1.89 0.39
N LEU A 311 -42.90 3.09 0.01
CA LEU A 311 -43.65 4.32 0.29
C LEU A 311 -45.06 4.25 -0.30
N ILE A 312 -45.21 3.78 -1.54
CA ILE A 312 -46.52 3.66 -2.17
C ILE A 312 -47.40 2.61 -1.47
N THR A 313 -46.81 1.50 -0.99
CA THR A 313 -47.57 0.47 -0.25
C THR A 313 -48.00 0.94 1.14
N GLU A 314 -47.28 1.87 1.75
CA GLU A 314 -47.61 2.49 3.04
C GLU A 314 -48.59 3.66 2.90
N GLN A 315 -48.81 4.16 1.67
CA GLN A 315 -49.70 5.30 1.40
C GLN A 315 -51.16 5.02 1.79
N VAL A 316 -51.62 3.78 1.60
CA VAL A 316 -53.00 3.36 1.91
C VAL A 316 -52.97 2.05 2.68
N THR A 317 -53.52 2.06 3.89
CA THR A 317 -53.65 0.87 4.74
C THR A 317 -55.10 0.65 5.14
N PHE A 318 -55.47 -0.61 5.33
CA PHE A 318 -56.80 -1.06 5.72
C PHE A 318 -56.69 -1.78 7.06
N ASP A 319 -57.48 -1.37 8.04
CA ASP A 319 -57.58 -2.04 9.34
C ASP A 319 -59.00 -2.54 9.53
N GLY A 320 -59.19 -3.82 9.81
CA GLY A 320 -60.51 -4.42 9.94
C GLY A 320 -60.55 -5.60 10.90
N MET A 321 -61.73 -6.19 11.03
CA MET A 321 -62.00 -7.35 11.89
C MET A 321 -62.52 -8.53 11.06
N SER A 322 -62.23 -9.75 11.52
CA SER A 322 -62.74 -10.98 10.92
C SER A 322 -62.88 -12.12 11.93
N ASN A 323 -63.78 -13.06 11.66
CA ASN A 323 -63.89 -14.36 12.34
C ASN A 323 -63.29 -15.50 11.49
N GLY A 324 -62.65 -15.21 10.35
CA GLY A 324 -62.03 -16.22 9.50
C GLY A 324 -60.79 -16.79 10.16
N MET A 325 -60.82 -18.08 10.53
CA MET A 325 -59.70 -18.74 11.20
C MET A 325 -58.50 -18.92 10.30
N ASP A 326 -58.70 -19.02 8.98
CA ASP A 326 -57.62 -19.24 8.00
C ASP A 326 -56.88 -17.96 7.59
N ILE A 327 -57.42 -16.78 7.88
CA ILE A 327 -56.82 -15.50 7.49
C ILE A 327 -55.47 -15.31 8.19
N ARG A 328 -54.42 -15.06 7.40
CA ARG A 328 -53.04 -14.89 7.86
C ARG A 328 -52.23 -13.97 6.94
N PRO A 329 -51.10 -13.42 7.42
CA PRO A 329 -50.22 -12.59 6.59
C PRO A 329 -49.78 -13.31 5.31
N GLY A 330 -49.76 -12.56 4.21
CA GLY A 330 -49.42 -13.06 2.88
C GLY A 330 -50.62 -13.46 2.02
N MET A 331 -51.80 -13.71 2.61
CA MET A 331 -53.03 -13.97 1.84
C MET A 331 -53.61 -12.71 1.22
N VAL A 332 -54.34 -12.88 0.11
CA VAL A 332 -55.13 -11.81 -0.51
C VAL A 332 -56.60 -12.02 -0.20
N ILE A 333 -57.24 -11.07 0.48
CA ILE A 333 -58.68 -11.10 0.77
C ILE A 333 -59.43 -10.14 -0.14
N SER A 334 -60.56 -10.59 -0.69
CA SER A 334 -61.50 -9.77 -1.47
C SER A 334 -62.83 -9.63 -0.70
N PRO A 335 -63.18 -8.45 -0.19
CA PRO A 335 -64.43 -8.29 0.55
C PRO A 335 -65.65 -8.28 -0.39
N GLN A 336 -66.46 -9.34 -0.35
CA GLN A 336 -67.66 -9.47 -1.19
C GLN A 336 -68.73 -8.47 -0.76
N GLY A 337 -69.33 -7.77 -1.72
CA GLY A 337 -70.37 -6.77 -1.48
C GLY A 337 -69.83 -5.36 -1.14
N LYS A 338 -68.50 -5.18 -1.03
CA LYS A 338 -67.88 -3.87 -0.81
C LYS A 338 -66.60 -3.71 -1.64
N ALA A 339 -66.62 -2.79 -2.59
CA ALA A 339 -65.44 -2.38 -3.34
C ALA A 339 -64.87 -1.08 -2.79
N TRP A 340 -63.53 -0.97 -2.70
CA TRP A 340 -62.83 0.29 -2.46
C TRP A 340 -62.05 0.68 -3.72
N PRO A 341 -62.15 1.94 -4.18
CA PRO A 341 -61.39 2.42 -5.33
C PRO A 341 -59.88 2.26 -5.19
N ASP A 342 -59.38 2.32 -3.95
CA ASP A 342 -57.95 2.21 -3.65
C ASP A 342 -57.40 0.77 -3.75
N ALA A 343 -58.27 -0.25 -3.79
CA ALA A 343 -57.91 -1.67 -3.75
C ALA A 343 -58.78 -2.52 -4.70
N PRO A 344 -58.78 -2.25 -6.02
CA PRO A 344 -59.60 -2.99 -6.99
C PRO A 344 -59.18 -4.47 -7.09
N ASP A 345 -57.90 -4.76 -6.88
CA ASP A 345 -57.33 -6.11 -6.99
C ASP A 345 -57.29 -6.87 -5.66
N GLY A 346 -57.99 -6.39 -4.63
CA GLY A 346 -58.05 -7.01 -3.30
C GLY A 346 -57.03 -6.45 -2.30
N LEU A 347 -57.03 -7.03 -1.11
CA LEU A 347 -56.25 -6.58 0.05
C LEU A 347 -55.24 -7.67 0.44
N LEU A 348 -53.95 -7.35 0.40
CA LEU A 348 -52.90 -8.21 0.94
C LEU A 348 -52.86 -8.06 2.46
N VAL A 349 -53.15 -9.13 3.19
CA VAL A 349 -53.04 -9.15 4.66
C VAL A 349 -51.56 -9.03 5.04
N VAL A 350 -51.19 -7.97 5.76
CA VAL A 350 -49.82 -7.74 6.21
C VAL A 350 -49.61 -8.14 7.67
N SER A 351 -50.66 -8.07 8.49
CA SER A 351 -50.64 -8.55 9.87
C SER A 351 -52.03 -8.99 10.34
N THR A 352 -52.04 -9.90 11.31
CA THR A 352 -53.22 -10.30 12.07
C THR A 352 -52.88 -10.31 13.56
N SER A 353 -53.85 -9.96 14.38
CA SER A 353 -53.73 -9.97 15.84
C SER A 353 -55.01 -10.51 16.46
N SER A 354 -54.86 -11.37 17.46
CA SER A 354 -55.95 -11.93 18.27
C SER A 354 -55.65 -11.64 19.73
N THR A 355 -56.64 -11.16 20.47
CA THR A 355 -56.47 -10.74 21.86
C THR A 355 -57.47 -11.45 22.74
N ARG A 356 -56.97 -12.25 23.70
CA ARG A 356 -57.77 -12.97 24.70
C ARG A 356 -58.89 -13.83 24.09
N ILE A 357 -58.58 -14.56 23.03
CA ILE A 357 -59.51 -15.55 22.47
C ILE A 357 -59.59 -16.73 23.42
N SER A 358 -60.79 -17.05 23.87
CA SER A 358 -61.07 -18.04 24.89
C SER A 358 -62.13 -19.03 24.40
N ARG A 359 -62.23 -20.18 25.08
CA ARG A 359 -63.26 -21.21 24.78
C ARG A 359 -64.70 -20.72 24.96
N ASP A 360 -64.91 -19.63 25.70
CA ASP A 360 -66.20 -18.98 25.96
C ASP A 360 -66.46 -17.72 25.10
N THR A 361 -65.56 -17.42 24.15
CA THR A 361 -65.67 -16.26 23.26
C THR A 361 -65.63 -16.67 21.79
N ALA A 362 -66.32 -15.94 20.92
CA ALA A 362 -66.19 -16.11 19.48
C ALA A 362 -64.76 -15.78 18.99
N TYR A 363 -64.29 -16.51 17.98
CA TYR A 363 -63.00 -16.21 17.34
C TYR A 363 -63.08 -14.89 16.58
N VAL A 364 -62.20 -13.94 16.92
CA VAL A 364 -62.10 -12.66 16.23
C VAL A 364 -60.64 -12.26 16.12
N ILE A 365 -60.23 -11.86 14.92
CA ILE A 365 -58.94 -11.21 14.66
C ILE A 365 -59.14 -9.78 14.21
N ARG A 366 -58.16 -8.94 14.53
CA ARG A 366 -57.94 -7.68 13.83
C ARG A 366 -56.86 -7.91 12.78
N PHE A 367 -57.09 -7.47 11.55
CA PHE A 367 -56.10 -7.55 10.48
C PHE A 367 -55.74 -6.15 9.98
N THR A 368 -54.50 -6.00 9.55
CA THR A 368 -54.05 -4.87 8.73
C THR A 368 -53.73 -5.40 7.34
N ALA A 369 -54.12 -4.67 6.30
CA ALA A 369 -53.89 -5.03 4.91
C ALA A 369 -53.49 -3.82 4.06
N VAL A 370 -52.83 -4.09 2.94
CA VAL A 370 -52.47 -3.08 1.94
C VAL A 370 -53.11 -3.43 0.59
N PRO A 371 -53.41 -2.45 -0.28
CA PRO A 371 -53.90 -2.74 -1.63
C PRO A 371 -52.96 -3.65 -2.42
N VAL A 372 -53.50 -4.68 -3.07
CA VAL A 372 -52.80 -5.38 -4.13
C VAL A 372 -52.75 -4.48 -5.36
N ARG A 373 -51.58 -4.37 -5.98
CA ARG A 373 -51.37 -3.61 -7.23
C ARG A 373 -50.57 -4.46 -8.22
N PRO A 374 -50.93 -4.50 -9.51
CA PRO A 374 -50.27 -5.36 -10.50
C PRO A 374 -48.77 -5.10 -10.69
N HIS A 375 -48.32 -3.86 -10.49
CA HIS A 375 -46.94 -3.43 -10.77
C HIS A 375 -46.18 -2.89 -9.55
N ILE A 376 -46.80 -2.91 -8.37
CA ILE A 376 -46.22 -2.42 -7.12
C ILE A 376 -46.44 -3.51 -6.08
N SER A 377 -45.36 -4.20 -5.72
CA SER A 377 -45.43 -5.24 -4.70
C SER A 377 -45.08 -4.68 -3.33
N TYR A 378 -45.62 -5.31 -2.30
CA TYR A 378 -45.31 -4.98 -0.91
C TYR A 378 -43.81 -5.08 -0.63
N ARG A 379 -43.29 -4.14 0.16
CA ARG A 379 -41.90 -4.13 0.61
C ARG A 379 -41.85 -4.07 2.13
N PRO A 380 -41.07 -4.94 2.79
CA PRO A 380 -40.95 -4.92 4.24
C PRO A 380 -40.33 -3.60 4.72
N PRO A 381 -40.70 -3.08 5.90
CA PRO A 381 -40.02 -1.94 6.51
C PRO A 381 -38.51 -2.16 6.63
N LEU A 382 -37.72 -1.11 6.41
CA LEU A 382 -36.27 -1.20 6.56
C LEU A 382 -35.89 -1.37 8.03
N LYS A 383 -35.04 -2.35 8.32
CA LYS A 383 -34.39 -2.50 9.62
C LYS A 383 -33.16 -1.59 9.69
N PRO A 384 -32.76 -1.12 10.89
CA PRO A 384 -31.52 -0.38 11.08
C PRO A 384 -30.32 -1.13 10.48
N TRP A 385 -29.44 -0.41 9.78
CA TRP A 385 -28.18 -0.99 9.31
C TRP A 385 -27.16 -0.98 10.45
N PRO A 386 -26.41 -2.07 10.69
CA PRO A 386 -25.36 -2.09 11.69
C PRO A 386 -24.31 -1.03 11.37
N HIS A 387 -23.77 -0.42 12.41
CA HIS A 387 -22.82 0.67 12.29
C HIS A 387 -21.61 0.40 13.18
N ILE A 388 -20.42 0.36 12.58
CA ILE A 388 -19.14 0.24 13.28
C ILE A 388 -18.50 1.63 13.30
N GLY A 389 -18.73 2.38 14.37
CA GLY A 389 -18.18 3.73 14.54
C GLY A 389 -16.67 3.77 14.83
N GLY A 390 -16.09 2.63 15.23
CA GLY A 390 -14.66 2.49 15.53
C GLY A 390 -13.89 1.68 14.50
N THR A 391 -12.76 1.12 14.92
CA THR A 391 -11.96 0.21 14.10
C THR A 391 -11.94 -1.20 14.68
N LEU A 392 -11.85 -2.20 13.81
CA LEU A 392 -11.63 -3.59 14.22
C LEU A 392 -10.21 -4.02 13.89
N LEU A 393 -9.65 -4.93 14.66
CA LEU A 393 -8.30 -5.44 14.40
C LEU A 393 -8.36 -6.58 13.38
N ALA A 394 -7.42 -6.56 12.44
CA ALA A 394 -7.17 -7.65 11.53
C ALA A 394 -5.66 -7.89 11.39
N ARG A 395 -5.28 -8.96 10.69
CA ARG A 395 -3.89 -9.22 10.31
C ARG A 395 -3.81 -9.41 8.82
N VAL A 396 -2.78 -8.82 8.22
CA VAL A 396 -2.50 -9.05 6.80
C VAL A 396 -2.17 -10.52 6.59
N THR A 397 -2.82 -11.15 5.62
CA THR A 397 -2.69 -12.59 5.34
C THR A 397 -2.18 -12.80 3.91
N SER A 398 -1.62 -13.98 3.65
CA SER A 398 -1.07 -14.35 2.34
C SER A 398 -1.32 -15.84 2.11
N PRO A 399 -1.62 -16.27 0.87
CA PRO A 399 -1.73 -17.68 0.54
C PRO A 399 -0.36 -18.36 0.42
N VAL A 400 0.72 -17.59 0.33
CA VAL A 400 2.09 -18.12 0.31
C VAL A 400 2.56 -18.38 1.74
N GLU A 401 2.93 -19.63 2.02
CA GLU A 401 3.47 -20.03 3.32
C GLU A 401 4.77 -19.28 3.63
N ASN A 402 4.90 -18.74 4.85
CA ASN A 402 6.06 -17.94 5.29
C ASN A 402 6.39 -16.73 4.39
N ALA A 403 5.40 -16.15 3.72
CA ALA A 403 5.60 -14.96 2.90
C ALA A 403 6.17 -13.79 3.72
N GLN A 404 7.26 -13.19 3.23
CA GLN A 404 7.78 -11.97 3.85
C GLN A 404 6.87 -10.77 3.57
N TYR A 405 6.35 -10.65 2.36
CA TYR A 405 5.44 -9.56 1.96
C TYR A 405 4.03 -10.11 1.77
N ALA A 406 3.04 -9.27 2.04
CA ALA A 406 1.67 -9.60 1.70
C ALA A 406 1.48 -9.66 0.18
N GLU A 407 0.59 -10.54 -0.27
CA GLU A 407 0.19 -10.58 -1.68
C GLU A 407 -0.80 -9.45 -1.96
N LEU A 408 -0.38 -8.54 -2.83
CA LEU A 408 -1.16 -7.41 -3.30
C LEU A 408 -1.90 -7.81 -4.58
N ASP A 409 -3.12 -7.32 -4.77
CA ASP A 409 -3.75 -7.39 -6.09
C ASP A 409 -3.27 -6.29 -7.04
N GLU A 410 -3.77 -6.30 -8.28
CA GLU A 410 -3.42 -5.34 -9.34
C GLU A 410 -3.70 -3.87 -8.97
N HIS A 411 -4.48 -3.62 -7.92
CA HIS A 411 -4.82 -2.29 -7.41
C HIS A 411 -4.10 -1.94 -6.10
N GLY A 412 -3.21 -2.81 -5.61
CA GLY A 412 -2.45 -2.60 -4.39
C GLY A 412 -3.28 -2.74 -3.10
N ARG A 413 -4.33 -3.56 -3.13
CA ARG A 413 -5.16 -3.91 -1.96
C ARG A 413 -4.62 -5.17 -1.29
N TYR A 414 -4.96 -5.35 -0.01
CA TYR A 414 -4.48 -6.45 0.83
C TYR A 414 -5.61 -7.38 1.19
N ARG A 415 -5.30 -8.65 1.43
CA ARG A 415 -6.22 -9.55 2.14
C ARG A 415 -5.89 -9.54 3.63
N VAL A 416 -6.92 -9.65 4.45
CA VAL A 416 -6.78 -9.60 5.90
C VAL A 416 -7.61 -10.70 6.55
N ARG A 417 -7.14 -11.19 7.70
CA ARG A 417 -7.91 -12.02 8.61
C ARG A 417 -8.44 -11.15 9.74
N PHE A 418 -9.75 -10.94 9.77
CA PHE A 418 -10.42 -10.28 10.89
C PHE A 418 -10.27 -11.11 12.16
N GLN A 419 -9.94 -10.47 13.28
CA GLN A 419 -9.73 -11.22 14.53
C GLN A 419 -11.01 -11.79 15.13
N PHE A 420 -12.17 -11.20 14.82
CA PHE A 420 -13.46 -11.71 15.29
C PHE A 420 -13.93 -12.92 14.48
N ASP A 421 -13.38 -13.17 13.29
CA ASP A 421 -13.80 -14.29 12.46
C ASP A 421 -13.08 -15.56 12.90
N LEU A 422 -13.85 -16.45 13.51
CA LEU A 422 -13.38 -17.71 14.09
C LEU A 422 -13.56 -18.89 13.14
N ASN A 423 -13.96 -18.66 11.89
CA ASN A 423 -14.12 -19.74 10.92
C ASN A 423 -12.76 -20.40 10.61
N ALA A 424 -12.56 -21.61 11.16
CA ALA A 424 -11.35 -22.39 11.00
C ALA A 424 -11.19 -23.04 9.61
N LEU A 425 -12.23 -22.99 8.77
CA LEU A 425 -12.21 -23.55 7.42
C LEU A 425 -11.53 -22.62 6.40
N TRP A 426 -11.25 -21.36 6.77
CA TRP A 426 -10.56 -20.46 5.87
C TRP A 426 -9.13 -20.91 5.61
N GLN A 427 -8.77 -20.94 4.33
CA GLN A 427 -7.37 -21.03 3.92
C GLN A 427 -6.69 -19.67 4.07
N PRO A 428 -5.43 -19.60 4.54
CA PRO A 428 -4.65 -18.37 4.55
C PRO A 428 -4.65 -17.70 3.18
N GLY A 429 -4.81 -16.38 3.14
CA GLY A 429 -4.95 -15.63 1.88
C GLY A 429 -6.36 -15.58 1.32
N PHE A 430 -7.37 -16.17 1.96
CA PHE A 430 -8.76 -16.20 1.48
C PHE A 430 -9.79 -15.78 2.53
N GLU A 431 -9.35 -15.36 3.72
CA GLU A 431 -10.20 -14.96 4.85
C GLU A 431 -11.00 -13.67 4.60
N SER A 432 -10.57 -12.84 3.64
CA SER A 432 -11.32 -11.67 3.21
C SER A 432 -11.19 -11.42 1.72
N VAL A 433 -12.10 -10.58 1.21
CA VAL A 433 -11.91 -9.87 -0.04
C VAL A 433 -10.74 -8.88 0.06
N PRO A 434 -10.13 -8.46 -1.06
CA PRO A 434 -9.09 -7.44 -1.04
C PRO A 434 -9.61 -6.08 -0.51
N VAL A 435 -8.97 -5.56 0.54
CA VAL A 435 -9.27 -4.28 1.20
C VAL A 435 -8.21 -3.23 0.90
N ARG A 436 -8.65 -1.98 0.67
CA ARG A 436 -7.75 -0.86 0.36
C ARG A 436 -6.97 -0.40 1.61
N LEU A 437 -5.76 0.11 1.42
CA LEU A 437 -4.95 0.74 2.47
C LEU A 437 -5.05 2.27 2.36
N ALA A 438 -5.40 2.93 3.45
CA ALA A 438 -5.30 4.38 3.57
C ALA A 438 -3.82 4.81 3.53
N LYS A 439 -3.52 5.83 2.71
CA LYS A 439 -2.15 6.28 2.44
C LYS A 439 -1.97 7.73 2.91
N PRO A 440 -0.80 8.12 3.43
CA PRO A 440 -0.51 9.52 3.75
C PRO A 440 -0.58 10.46 2.55
N TYR A 441 -0.24 9.96 1.36
CA TYR A 441 -0.26 10.72 0.10
C TYR A 441 -0.55 9.79 -1.07
N ALA A 442 -1.49 10.15 -1.95
CA ALA A 442 -1.86 9.39 -3.14
C ALA A 442 -2.37 10.30 -4.25
N GLY A 443 -1.97 10.01 -5.49
CA GLY A 443 -2.44 10.63 -6.73
C GLY A 443 -2.53 9.59 -7.86
N ASN A 444 -2.66 10.02 -9.10
CA ASN A 444 -2.84 9.12 -10.25
C ASN A 444 -1.58 8.31 -10.61
N VAL A 445 -0.39 8.93 -10.60
CA VAL A 445 0.91 8.29 -10.94
C VAL A 445 1.99 8.48 -9.88
N TYR A 446 1.64 9.06 -8.74
CA TYR A 446 2.55 9.34 -7.62
C TYR A 446 1.85 9.10 -6.28
N GLY A 447 2.63 8.86 -5.22
CA GLY A 447 2.09 8.65 -3.89
C GLY A 447 3.09 8.01 -2.94
N TRP A 448 2.60 7.65 -1.76
CA TRP A 448 3.37 7.00 -0.70
C TRP A 448 2.82 5.60 -0.43
N HIS A 449 3.64 4.57 -0.66
CA HIS A 449 3.27 3.19 -0.38
C HIS A 449 4.46 2.37 0.13
N PHE A 450 4.35 1.86 1.35
CA PHE A 450 5.22 0.81 1.87
C PHE A 450 4.40 -0.49 1.96
N PRO A 451 4.76 -1.53 1.20
CA PRO A 451 4.05 -2.79 1.26
C PRO A 451 4.02 -3.36 2.68
N LEU A 452 2.83 -3.67 3.17
CA LEU A 452 2.70 -4.36 4.46
C LEU A 452 3.27 -5.78 4.38
N ILE A 453 3.90 -6.20 5.47
CA ILE A 453 4.45 -7.54 5.69
C ILE A 453 3.30 -8.48 6.07
N ALA A 454 3.34 -9.74 5.62
CA ALA A 454 2.35 -10.72 6.06
C ALA A 454 2.42 -10.89 7.59
N GLY A 455 1.26 -11.03 8.24
CA GLY A 455 1.14 -11.10 9.70
C GLY A 455 1.08 -9.75 10.42
N THR A 456 1.40 -8.64 9.74
CA THR A 456 1.27 -7.26 10.27
C THR A 456 -0.12 -7.03 10.83
N GLN A 457 -0.21 -6.55 12.07
CA GLN A 457 -1.48 -6.15 12.66
C GLN A 457 -1.94 -4.82 12.03
N VAL A 458 -3.21 -4.74 11.69
CA VAL A 458 -3.80 -3.56 11.07
C VAL A 458 -5.11 -3.18 11.74
N MET A 459 -5.43 -1.90 11.75
CA MET A 459 -6.74 -1.37 12.12
C MET A 459 -7.60 -1.27 10.86
N ILE A 460 -8.77 -1.89 10.88
CA ILE A 460 -9.77 -1.82 9.83
C ILE A 460 -10.83 -0.80 10.22
N ALA A 461 -10.98 0.23 9.41
CA ALA A 461 -12.07 1.19 9.49
C ALA A 461 -13.13 0.89 8.42
N PHE A 462 -14.31 1.49 8.58
CA PHE A 462 -15.48 1.19 7.76
C PHE A 462 -16.03 2.49 7.16
N THR A 463 -16.22 2.53 5.85
CA THR A 463 -16.72 3.74 5.17
C THR A 463 -18.16 4.02 5.62
N ASN A 464 -18.44 5.21 6.17
CA ASN A 464 -19.72 5.55 6.83
C ASN A 464 -20.11 4.60 7.98
N GLY A 465 -19.14 3.86 8.53
CA GLY A 465 -19.36 2.79 9.51
C GLY A 465 -20.09 1.56 8.95
N ASP A 466 -20.23 1.43 7.63
CA ASP A 466 -20.87 0.28 6.99
C ASP A 466 -19.95 -0.97 7.10
N PRO A 467 -20.36 -2.04 7.80
CA PRO A 467 -19.56 -3.26 7.94
C PRO A 467 -19.12 -3.86 6.60
N ASP A 468 -19.90 -3.68 5.54
CA ASP A 468 -19.60 -4.23 4.21
C ASP A 468 -18.60 -3.37 3.42
N ARG A 469 -18.06 -2.28 4.00
CA ARG A 469 -17.10 -1.35 3.35
C ARG A 469 -15.79 -1.18 4.13
N PRO A 470 -15.05 -2.27 4.44
CA PRO A 470 -13.81 -2.21 5.19
C PRO A 470 -12.63 -1.62 4.39
N TYR A 471 -11.74 -0.92 5.09
CA TYR A 471 -10.42 -0.53 4.59
C TYR A 471 -9.40 -0.52 5.72
N ILE A 472 -8.13 -0.77 5.40
CA ILE A 472 -7.04 -0.64 6.36
C ILE A 472 -6.78 0.84 6.60
N LEU A 473 -6.93 1.27 7.85
CA LEU A 473 -6.62 2.64 8.30
C LEU A 473 -5.12 2.84 8.49
N CYS A 474 -4.49 1.92 9.23
CA CYS A 474 -3.05 1.94 9.52
C CYS A 474 -2.57 0.57 10.03
N SER A 475 -1.25 0.41 10.08
CA SER A 475 -0.56 -0.71 10.74
C SER A 475 -0.29 -0.40 12.21
N MET A 476 -0.31 -1.42 13.06
CA MET A 476 0.00 -1.35 14.48
C MET A 476 1.16 -2.28 14.84
N HIS A 477 2.06 -1.82 15.71
CA HIS A 477 3.05 -2.68 16.35
C HIS A 477 2.37 -3.55 17.43
N ASP A 478 2.91 -4.73 17.69
CA ASP A 478 2.46 -5.62 18.76
C ASP A 478 3.65 -6.30 19.46
N SER A 479 3.41 -7.12 20.47
CA SER A 479 4.49 -7.77 21.23
C SER A 479 5.34 -8.76 20.42
N ARG A 480 4.91 -9.13 19.20
CA ARG A 480 5.69 -9.97 18.28
C ARG A 480 6.42 -9.12 17.23
N HIS A 481 5.97 -7.89 17.03
CA HIS A 481 6.51 -6.92 16.08
C HIS A 481 6.62 -5.57 16.77
N GLU A 482 7.60 -5.42 17.66
CA GLU A 482 7.79 -4.21 18.44
C GLU A 482 8.17 -3.00 17.57
N ASP A 483 7.86 -1.81 18.08
CA ASP A 483 8.27 -0.56 17.43
C ASP A 483 9.80 -0.41 17.38
N HIS A 484 10.30 0.25 16.34
CA HIS A 484 11.72 0.57 16.21
C HIS A 484 12.17 1.67 17.17
N VAL A 485 11.23 2.49 17.66
CA VAL A 485 11.46 3.54 18.64
C VAL A 485 10.78 3.17 19.96
N ASN A 486 11.57 3.09 21.04
CA ASN A 486 11.15 2.69 22.37
C ASN A 486 11.91 3.51 23.44
N LEU A 487 11.76 3.15 24.72
CA LEU A 487 12.35 3.90 25.83
C LEU A 487 13.87 4.07 25.71
N TYR A 488 14.58 3.15 25.05
CA TYR A 488 16.05 3.17 24.94
C TYR A 488 16.56 4.10 23.83
N ASN A 489 15.66 4.61 22.99
CA ASN A 489 16.01 5.43 21.82
C ASN A 489 14.89 6.42 21.42
N TYR A 490 14.07 6.87 22.37
CA TYR A 490 12.85 7.67 22.20
C TYR A 490 13.02 9.04 21.50
N GLN A 491 14.26 9.49 21.29
CA GLN A 491 14.60 10.73 20.57
C GLN A 491 14.92 10.48 19.09
N ARG A 492 14.70 9.25 18.60
CA ARG A 492 14.94 8.89 17.20
C ARG A 492 13.69 8.97 16.37
N ASN A 493 13.89 9.40 15.12
CA ASN A 493 12.91 9.29 14.05
C ASN A 493 13.47 8.33 13.01
N VAL A 494 12.77 7.22 12.72
CA VAL A 494 13.32 6.13 11.91
C VAL A 494 12.33 5.70 10.84
N LEU A 495 12.80 5.70 9.59
CA LEU A 495 12.20 4.95 8.49
C LEU A 495 13.14 3.81 8.16
N ARG A 496 12.66 2.57 8.27
CA ARG A 496 13.45 1.35 8.07
C ARG A 496 12.66 0.31 7.29
N THR A 497 13.26 -0.24 6.25
CA THR A 497 12.69 -1.37 5.49
C THR A 497 13.20 -2.72 6.01
N PRO A 498 12.59 -3.86 5.64
CA PRO A 498 13.07 -5.19 6.03
C PRO A 498 14.54 -5.47 5.66
N ALA A 499 15.00 -4.98 4.51
CA ALA A 499 16.40 -5.06 4.07
C ALA A 499 17.34 -4.06 4.76
N ASN A 500 16.87 -3.37 5.82
CA ASN A 500 17.62 -2.36 6.57
C ASN A 500 18.04 -1.12 5.74
N ASN A 501 17.33 -0.81 4.65
CA ASN A 501 17.40 0.52 4.05
C ASN A 501 16.82 1.52 5.04
N LYS A 502 17.57 2.56 5.36
CA LYS A 502 17.32 3.36 6.57
C LYS A 502 17.52 4.83 6.31
N LEU A 503 16.53 5.62 6.72
CA LEU A 503 16.65 7.04 6.99
C LEU A 503 16.40 7.24 8.49
N ARG A 504 17.37 7.83 9.19
CA ARG A 504 17.31 8.03 10.63
C ARG A 504 17.74 9.45 11.00
N PHE A 505 16.98 10.05 11.91
CA PHE A 505 17.31 11.29 12.59
C PHE A 505 17.44 11.01 14.09
N GLU A 506 18.45 11.59 14.73
CA GLU A 506 18.65 11.57 16.18
C GLU A 506 18.55 13.01 16.70
N ASP A 507 17.62 13.27 17.62
CA ASP A 507 17.36 14.61 18.17
C ASP A 507 17.88 14.78 19.60
N ARG A 508 18.73 13.86 20.06
CA ARG A 508 19.41 14.01 21.35
C ARG A 508 20.30 15.25 21.33
N ARG A 509 19.97 16.24 22.17
CA ARG A 509 20.71 17.51 22.26
C ARG A 509 22.21 17.29 22.48
N GLY A 510 23.03 17.91 21.63
CA GLY A 510 24.50 17.79 21.63
C GLY A 510 25.04 16.55 20.89
N TYR A 511 24.16 15.70 20.36
CA TYR A 511 24.49 14.46 19.67
C TYR A 511 23.67 14.27 18.39
N GLU A 512 23.10 15.37 17.87
CA GLU A 512 22.21 15.36 16.71
C GLU A 512 22.92 14.86 15.47
N HIS A 513 22.26 13.97 14.73
CA HIS A 513 22.81 13.46 13.47
C HIS A 513 21.74 12.87 12.55
N VAL A 514 22.04 12.87 11.25
CA VAL A 514 21.21 12.27 10.20
C VAL A 514 21.98 11.15 9.52
N LYS A 515 21.31 10.04 9.24
CA LYS A 515 21.87 8.89 8.54
C LYS A 515 20.95 8.40 7.44
N LEU A 516 21.50 8.25 6.24
CA LEU A 516 20.92 7.51 5.12
C LEU A 516 21.82 6.32 4.78
N SER A 517 21.29 5.09 4.76
CA SER A 517 22.11 3.90 4.50
C SER A 517 21.38 2.72 3.86
N THR A 518 22.16 1.86 3.21
CA THR A 518 21.78 0.52 2.72
C THR A 518 22.87 -0.51 3.06
N GLU A 519 22.49 -1.78 3.14
CA GLU A 519 23.39 -2.92 3.37
C GLU A 519 23.76 -3.67 2.06
N PHE A 520 23.27 -3.19 0.91
CA PHE A 520 23.56 -3.83 -0.37
C PHE A 520 25.02 -3.62 -0.80
N GLY A 521 25.73 -4.72 -1.11
CA GLY A 521 27.14 -4.69 -1.51
C GLY A 521 28.11 -4.34 -0.38
N GLY A 522 27.71 -4.60 0.88
CA GLY A 522 28.35 -4.05 2.07
C GLY A 522 27.65 -2.78 2.54
N LYS A 523 28.27 -2.00 3.44
CA LYS A 523 27.62 -0.81 4.00
C LYS A 523 27.91 0.42 3.15
N SER A 524 26.86 1.05 2.64
CA SER A 524 26.94 2.37 2.01
C SER A 524 26.11 3.37 2.80
N GLN A 525 26.70 4.50 3.17
CA GLN A 525 26.04 5.50 4.02
C GLN A 525 26.50 6.94 3.78
N LEU A 526 25.55 7.87 3.96
CA LEU A 526 25.79 9.29 4.21
C LEU A 526 25.45 9.57 5.68
N SER A 527 26.43 10.08 6.44
CA SER A 527 26.24 10.47 7.84
C SER A 527 26.55 11.96 8.01
N LEU A 528 25.69 12.69 8.71
CA LEU A 528 25.79 14.13 8.96
C LEU A 528 25.69 14.43 10.46
N GLY A 529 26.44 15.39 10.99
CA GLY A 529 26.40 15.82 12.39
C GLY A 529 27.33 15.01 13.29
N HIS A 530 26.84 14.56 14.44
CA HIS A 530 27.59 13.74 15.40
C HIS A 530 27.67 12.27 14.95
N ILE A 531 28.79 11.89 14.33
CA ILE A 531 28.98 10.56 13.73
C ILE A 531 29.48 9.58 14.79
N VAL A 532 28.80 8.43 14.92
CA VAL A 532 29.12 7.38 15.91
C VAL A 532 29.37 6.02 15.27
N ASP A 533 30.08 5.16 15.99
CA ASP A 533 30.22 3.73 15.67
C ASP A 533 28.98 2.91 16.10
N ASN A 534 29.03 1.58 15.94
CA ASN A 534 27.94 0.69 16.35
C ASN A 534 27.76 0.64 17.89
N ALA A 535 28.82 0.92 18.67
CA ALA A 535 28.80 1.01 20.13
C ALA A 535 28.38 2.40 20.64
N ARG A 536 28.04 3.33 19.73
CA ARG A 536 27.67 4.72 20.00
C ARG A 536 28.83 5.61 20.47
N ASN A 537 30.07 5.18 20.27
CA ASN A 537 31.23 6.03 20.51
C ASN A 537 31.38 7.03 19.38
N LYS A 538 31.75 8.28 19.71
CA LYS A 538 31.99 9.34 18.75
C LYS A 538 33.16 8.98 17.83
N ARG A 539 32.90 8.95 16.53
CA ARG A 539 33.90 8.81 15.46
C ARG A 539 34.34 10.16 14.91
N GLY A 540 33.47 11.17 14.96
CA GLY A 540 33.76 12.51 14.43
C GLY A 540 32.52 13.40 14.33
N GLU A 541 32.71 14.57 13.74
CA GLU A 541 31.66 15.56 13.44
C GLU A 541 31.77 16.00 11.98
N GLY A 542 30.68 16.53 11.40
CA GLY A 542 30.63 17.01 10.02
C GLY A 542 29.87 16.05 9.11
N PHE A 543 30.47 15.62 8.00
CA PHE A 543 29.88 14.64 7.10
C PHE A 543 30.84 13.50 6.75
N GLU A 544 30.31 12.29 6.58
CA GLU A 544 31.02 11.13 6.05
C GLU A 544 30.20 10.51 4.92
N LEU A 545 30.79 10.44 3.72
CA LEU A 545 30.31 9.59 2.63
C LEU A 545 31.18 8.33 2.59
N ARG A 546 30.61 7.17 2.89
CA ARG A 546 31.33 5.89 2.98
C ARG A 546 30.63 4.81 2.18
N THR A 547 31.40 3.97 1.49
CA THR A 547 30.95 2.70 0.93
C THR A 547 32.02 1.62 1.15
N ASP A 548 31.59 0.39 1.40
CA ASP A 548 32.47 -0.80 1.38
C ASP A 548 32.69 -1.33 -0.06
N SER A 549 32.00 -0.76 -1.05
CA SER A 549 32.12 -1.08 -2.47
C SER A 549 32.83 0.05 -3.23
N THR A 550 32.69 0.13 -4.55
CA THR A 550 33.29 1.18 -5.37
C THR A 550 32.58 2.52 -5.15
N GLY A 551 33.34 3.55 -4.74
CA GLY A 551 32.88 4.93 -4.68
C GLY A 551 33.29 5.74 -5.92
N THR A 552 32.45 6.66 -6.37
CA THR A 552 32.75 7.54 -7.50
C THR A 552 32.03 8.88 -7.34
N LEU A 553 32.77 9.99 -7.45
CA LEU A 553 32.22 11.35 -7.55
C LEU A 553 32.38 11.84 -9.00
N ARG A 554 31.28 12.24 -9.65
CA ARG A 554 31.27 12.71 -11.05
C ARG A 554 30.41 13.96 -11.18
N ALA A 555 30.94 14.96 -11.87
CA ALA A 555 30.22 16.17 -12.21
C ALA A 555 30.57 16.56 -13.65
N ALA A 556 29.60 16.47 -14.56
CA ALA A 556 29.81 16.66 -16.00
C ALA A 556 30.28 18.08 -16.37
N LYS A 557 29.95 19.07 -15.55
CA LYS A 557 30.41 20.46 -15.72
C LYS A 557 31.74 20.74 -15.01
N GLY A 558 32.26 19.83 -14.18
CA GLY A 558 33.50 20.00 -13.41
C GLY A 558 33.31 19.76 -11.90
N LEU A 559 34.42 19.56 -11.18
CA LEU A 559 34.43 19.28 -9.73
C LEU A 559 35.35 20.28 -9.00
N TYR A 560 34.80 21.03 -8.06
CA TYR A 560 35.56 21.91 -7.16
C TYR A 560 35.56 21.33 -5.75
N LEU A 561 36.75 21.02 -5.21
CA LEU A 561 36.93 20.57 -3.83
C LEU A 561 37.74 21.62 -3.09
N THR A 562 37.17 22.21 -2.03
CA THR A 562 37.80 23.30 -1.31
C THR A 562 37.70 23.18 0.21
N ALA A 563 38.72 23.67 0.91
CA ALA A 563 38.72 23.93 2.35
C ALA A 563 38.58 25.43 2.67
N ASP A 564 38.32 26.28 1.67
CA ASP A 564 38.06 27.70 1.84
C ASP A 564 36.80 27.89 2.72
N ALA A 565 36.93 28.65 3.80
CA ALA A 565 35.86 28.82 4.76
C ALA A 565 34.71 29.67 4.18
N GLN A 566 33.49 29.15 4.24
CA GLN A 566 32.27 29.91 3.94
C GLN A 566 31.36 29.91 5.17
N ILE A 567 31.71 30.73 6.16
CA ILE A 567 31.00 30.83 7.44
C ILE A 567 29.53 31.15 7.17
N THR A 568 28.60 30.41 7.78
CA THR A 568 27.13 30.52 7.60
C THR A 568 26.59 30.29 6.18
N ALA A 569 27.39 29.77 5.24
CA ALA A 569 26.98 29.55 3.85
C ALA A 569 26.42 30.82 3.16
N THR A 570 26.82 32.01 3.61
CA THR A 570 26.48 33.28 2.96
C THR A 570 27.34 33.45 1.70
N GLY A 571 26.80 33.13 0.53
CA GLY A 571 27.48 33.28 -0.75
C GLY A 571 26.98 32.29 -1.81
N GLN A 572 27.65 32.23 -2.96
CA GLN A 572 27.33 31.23 -3.97
C GLN A 572 27.88 29.85 -3.56
N VAL A 573 27.18 28.77 -3.94
CA VAL A 573 27.65 27.38 -3.76
C VAL A 573 28.96 27.13 -4.52
N LEU A 574 29.15 27.81 -5.66
CA LEU A 574 30.35 27.75 -6.48
C LEU A 574 31.18 29.04 -6.34
N GLU A 575 31.50 29.44 -5.12
CA GLU A 575 32.42 30.55 -4.87
C GLU A 575 33.87 30.10 -5.08
N MET A 576 34.50 30.57 -6.15
CA MET A 576 35.82 30.13 -6.59
C MET A 576 36.87 31.25 -6.61
N ALA A 577 36.51 32.48 -6.22
CA ALA A 577 37.43 33.63 -6.32
C ALA A 577 38.81 33.38 -5.66
N PRO A 578 38.93 32.77 -4.46
CA PRO A 578 40.23 32.45 -3.87
C PRO A 578 41.07 31.51 -4.75
N ALA A 579 40.47 30.40 -5.20
CA ALA A 579 41.16 29.41 -6.03
C ALA A 579 41.54 29.96 -7.42
N ILE A 580 40.65 30.74 -8.05
CA ILE A 580 40.90 31.39 -9.34
C ILE A 580 41.99 32.46 -9.24
N SER A 581 42.13 33.15 -8.10
CA SER A 581 43.24 34.06 -7.86
C SER A 581 44.60 33.36 -7.88
N LEU A 582 44.69 32.14 -7.33
CA LEU A 582 45.92 31.33 -7.37
C LEU A 582 46.32 30.93 -8.79
N VAL A 583 45.34 30.50 -9.62
CA VAL A 583 45.59 30.15 -11.03
C VAL A 583 45.99 31.38 -11.84
N ASN A 584 45.39 32.55 -11.58
CA ASN A 584 45.81 33.82 -12.19
C ASN A 584 47.26 34.17 -11.83
N GLY A 585 47.66 34.00 -10.57
CA GLY A 585 49.05 34.21 -10.14
C GLY A 585 50.04 33.33 -10.89
N ALA A 586 49.70 32.05 -11.09
CA ALA A 586 50.51 31.12 -11.89
C ALA A 586 50.65 31.55 -13.36
N VAL A 587 49.56 32.04 -13.98
CA VAL A 587 49.59 32.60 -15.33
C VAL A 587 50.53 33.81 -15.40
N SER A 588 50.46 34.72 -14.42
CA SER A 588 51.35 35.89 -14.34
C SER A 588 52.82 35.48 -14.26
N GLN A 589 53.15 34.51 -13.41
CA GLN A 589 54.52 34.04 -13.22
C GLN A 589 55.14 33.46 -14.51
N ILE A 590 54.37 32.70 -15.31
CA ILE A 590 54.88 32.21 -16.62
C ILE A 590 55.13 33.39 -17.56
N SER A 591 54.22 34.36 -17.61
CA SER A 591 54.38 35.53 -18.47
C SER A 591 55.62 36.35 -18.11
N ASP A 592 55.97 36.48 -16.83
CA ASP A 592 57.22 37.12 -16.41
C ASP A 592 58.46 36.32 -16.90
N TRP A 593 58.42 34.99 -16.80
CA TRP A 593 59.49 34.13 -17.33
C TRP A 593 59.64 34.18 -18.84
N GLN A 594 58.58 34.45 -19.62
CA GLN A 594 58.69 34.69 -21.06
C GLN A 594 59.60 35.89 -21.35
N THR A 595 59.44 36.99 -20.62
CA THR A 595 60.29 38.17 -20.76
C THR A 595 61.73 37.90 -20.31
N ILE A 596 61.93 37.25 -19.16
CA ILE A 596 63.27 36.94 -18.62
C ILE A 596 64.03 35.97 -19.54
N THR A 597 63.37 34.92 -20.04
CA THR A 597 64.02 33.95 -20.94
C THR A 597 64.38 34.57 -22.28
N GLN A 598 63.57 35.49 -22.80
CA GLN A 598 63.87 36.23 -24.03
C GLN A 598 65.13 37.10 -23.88
N SER A 599 65.31 37.81 -22.77
CA SER A 599 66.49 38.66 -22.54
C SER A 599 67.79 37.86 -22.36
N HIS A 600 67.69 36.59 -21.95
CA HIS A 600 68.83 35.70 -21.73
C HIS A 600 69.04 34.67 -22.85
N HIS A 601 68.38 34.84 -24.00
CA HIS A 601 68.46 33.92 -25.15
C HIS A 601 68.18 32.45 -24.78
N ASN A 602 67.27 32.23 -23.84
CA ASN A 602 66.85 30.91 -23.39
C ASN A 602 65.48 30.51 -24.01
N LEU A 603 65.08 29.24 -23.91
CA LEU A 603 63.78 28.77 -24.38
C LEU A 603 62.64 29.47 -23.62
N GLN A 604 61.72 30.08 -24.37
CA GLN A 604 60.57 30.77 -23.80
C GLN A 604 59.48 29.78 -23.39
N PRO A 605 58.96 29.85 -22.15
CA PRO A 605 57.86 28.98 -21.72
C PRO A 605 56.54 29.37 -22.43
N ASP A 606 55.70 28.39 -22.74
CA ASP A 606 54.37 28.65 -23.31
C ASP A 606 53.31 28.81 -22.21
N ALA A 607 52.66 29.98 -22.16
CA ALA A 607 51.57 30.28 -21.24
C ALA A 607 50.17 29.95 -21.80
N SER A 608 50.06 29.62 -23.10
CA SER A 608 48.78 29.53 -23.82
C SER A 608 47.88 28.44 -23.23
N HIS A 609 48.45 27.27 -22.94
CA HIS A 609 47.71 26.16 -22.33
C HIS A 609 47.21 26.46 -20.91
N LEU A 610 48.01 27.15 -20.08
CA LEU A 610 47.59 27.52 -18.72
C LEU A 610 46.51 28.61 -18.74
N LYS A 611 46.59 29.57 -19.67
CA LYS A 611 45.53 30.58 -19.89
C LYS A 611 44.21 29.92 -20.33
N ALA A 612 44.29 28.93 -21.23
CA ALA A 612 43.11 28.16 -21.64
C ALA A 612 42.52 27.35 -20.47
N TYR A 613 43.35 26.76 -19.61
CA TYR A 613 42.91 26.08 -18.40
C TYR A 613 42.21 27.02 -17.41
N LEU A 614 42.78 28.21 -17.17
CA LEU A 614 42.15 29.25 -16.35
C LEU A 614 40.74 29.59 -16.86
N ALA A 615 40.60 29.83 -18.16
CA ALA A 615 39.30 30.13 -18.78
C ALA A 615 38.30 28.95 -18.67
N ALA A 616 38.79 27.72 -18.70
CA ALA A 616 38.01 26.51 -18.57
C ALA A 616 37.53 26.24 -17.12
N VAL A 617 38.38 26.52 -16.13
CA VAL A 617 38.13 26.23 -14.71
C VAL A 617 37.41 27.36 -13.99
N ASP A 618 37.52 28.60 -14.47
CA ASP A 618 36.73 29.75 -14.01
C ASP A 618 35.23 29.44 -14.12
N GLN A 619 34.56 29.37 -12.96
CA GLN A 619 33.17 28.94 -12.83
C GLN A 619 32.88 27.55 -13.44
N LEU A 620 33.89 26.70 -13.63
CA LEU A 620 33.78 25.39 -14.27
C LEU A 620 33.04 25.44 -15.62
N LYS A 621 33.42 26.39 -16.49
CA LYS A 621 32.87 26.52 -17.86
C LYS A 621 33.11 25.29 -18.73
N SER A 622 34.12 24.49 -18.38
CA SER A 622 34.46 23.21 -19.02
C SER A 622 34.66 22.11 -17.96
N PRO A 623 34.61 20.81 -18.34
CA PRO A 623 34.82 19.69 -17.42
C PRO A 623 36.24 19.66 -16.83
N ALA A 624 36.44 20.39 -15.74
CA ALA A 624 37.72 20.52 -15.04
C ALA A 624 37.57 20.11 -13.57
N MET A 625 38.68 19.73 -12.95
CA MET A 625 38.78 19.56 -11.50
C MET A 625 39.71 20.64 -10.94
N LEU A 626 39.30 21.28 -9.85
CA LEU A 626 40.13 22.22 -9.10
C LEU A 626 40.12 21.86 -7.61
N LEU A 627 41.31 21.85 -7.02
CA LEU A 627 41.52 21.64 -5.59
C LEU A 627 42.06 22.95 -5.00
N SER A 628 41.46 23.44 -3.92
CA SER A 628 41.89 24.66 -3.22
C SER A 628 41.91 24.43 -1.72
N ALA A 629 42.95 24.90 -1.04
CA ALA A 629 43.01 24.91 0.41
C ALA A 629 44.00 25.99 0.88
N PRO A 630 43.62 26.89 1.80
CA PRO A 630 44.48 28.00 2.23
C PRO A 630 45.76 27.53 2.93
N GLU A 631 45.71 26.41 3.66
CA GLU A 631 46.84 25.84 4.40
C GLU A 631 47.59 24.74 3.61
N GLY A 632 47.21 24.48 2.35
CA GLY A 632 47.90 23.58 1.45
C GLY A 632 47.17 22.28 1.08
N ILE A 633 47.69 21.59 0.06
CA ILE A 633 47.16 20.35 -0.52
C ILE A 633 48.28 19.31 -0.55
N GLY A 634 48.03 18.13 0.03
CA GLY A 634 48.99 17.02 0.05
C GLY A 634 48.57 15.85 -0.84
N ALA A 635 49.50 15.34 -1.64
CA ALA A 635 49.36 14.06 -2.33
C ALA A 635 50.47 13.11 -1.87
N VAL A 636 50.11 12.04 -1.16
CA VAL A 636 51.06 11.08 -0.58
C VAL A 636 50.64 9.65 -0.92
N SER A 637 51.62 8.76 -1.13
CA SER A 637 51.39 7.34 -1.40
C SER A 637 52.56 6.51 -0.90
N PRO A 638 52.32 5.38 -0.20
CA PRO A 638 53.40 4.48 0.21
C PRO A 638 54.00 3.68 -0.96
N LYS A 639 53.38 3.74 -2.15
CA LYS A 639 53.86 3.05 -3.36
C LYS A 639 54.27 4.06 -4.43
N SER A 640 53.30 4.55 -5.20
CA SER A 640 53.54 5.45 -6.32
C SER A 640 52.51 6.56 -6.37
N ILE A 641 52.96 7.72 -6.88
CA ILE A 641 52.14 8.83 -7.34
C ILE A 641 52.49 9.01 -8.82
N LEU A 642 51.47 9.05 -9.68
CA LEU A 642 51.63 9.36 -11.10
C LEU A 642 50.92 10.69 -11.39
N ILE A 643 51.68 11.69 -11.82
CA ILE A 643 51.15 12.95 -12.35
C ILE A 643 51.53 12.97 -13.83
N ASN A 644 50.54 12.81 -14.70
CA ASN A 644 50.72 12.76 -16.15
C ASN A 644 49.79 13.76 -16.82
N SER A 645 50.27 14.45 -17.85
CA SER A 645 49.49 15.37 -18.67
C SER A 645 49.78 15.09 -20.15
N GLY A 646 48.74 15.10 -20.98
CA GLY A 646 48.87 14.85 -22.42
C GLY A 646 49.43 16.03 -23.21
N THR A 647 49.47 17.24 -22.62
CA THR A 647 49.95 18.46 -23.28
C THR A 647 51.03 19.15 -22.46
N THR A 648 50.69 19.68 -21.28
CA THR A 648 51.59 20.50 -20.45
C THR A 648 51.45 20.14 -18.98
N LEU A 649 52.58 20.12 -18.26
CA LEU A 649 52.64 19.96 -16.81
C LEU A 649 53.31 21.21 -16.21
N HIS A 650 52.64 21.90 -15.30
CA HIS A 650 53.17 23.09 -14.62
C HIS A 650 53.47 22.76 -13.14
N LEU A 651 54.68 23.06 -12.69
CA LEU A 651 55.13 22.95 -11.29
C LEU A 651 55.72 24.30 -10.89
N GLN A 652 55.02 25.06 -10.06
CA GLN A 652 55.32 26.46 -9.76
C GLN A 652 55.10 26.79 -8.28
N SER A 653 55.90 27.71 -7.78
CA SER A 653 55.80 28.30 -6.45
C SER A 653 56.28 29.76 -6.52
N GLN A 654 55.86 30.60 -5.57
CA GLN A 654 56.32 31.98 -5.49
C GLN A 654 57.67 32.11 -4.78
N THR A 655 58.04 31.16 -3.93
CA THR A 655 59.24 31.22 -3.08
C THR A 655 60.25 30.13 -3.45
N GLU A 656 59.96 28.88 -3.09
CA GLU A 656 60.87 27.76 -3.30
C GLU A 656 60.13 26.54 -3.86
N THR A 657 60.74 25.88 -4.85
CA THR A 657 60.34 24.56 -5.33
C THR A 657 61.47 23.57 -5.06
N SER A 658 61.30 22.70 -4.08
CA SER A 658 62.31 21.69 -3.72
C SER A 658 61.99 20.33 -4.39
N ILE A 659 62.95 19.77 -5.13
CA ILE A 659 62.84 18.45 -5.76
C ILE A 659 63.96 17.55 -5.19
N ALA A 660 63.59 16.47 -4.51
CA ALA A 660 64.53 15.56 -3.87
C ALA A 660 64.13 14.09 -4.07
N SER A 661 65.12 13.19 -4.11
CA SER A 661 64.92 11.74 -4.18
C SER A 661 65.97 11.04 -3.32
N GLY A 662 65.56 10.01 -2.59
CA GLY A 662 66.49 9.22 -1.77
C GLY A 662 67.46 8.36 -2.58
N GLN A 663 67.24 8.23 -3.90
CA GLN A 663 68.13 7.47 -4.79
C GLN A 663 68.49 8.26 -6.05
N ARG A 664 67.54 8.43 -6.97
CA ARG A 664 67.79 8.99 -8.31
C ARG A 664 66.74 10.02 -8.70
N ILE A 665 67.20 11.09 -9.35
CA ILE A 665 66.39 12.05 -10.11
C ILE A 665 66.80 11.90 -11.58
N GLN A 666 65.83 11.72 -12.47
CA GLN A 666 66.06 11.58 -13.91
C GLN A 666 65.28 12.67 -14.66
N MET A 667 65.96 13.39 -15.55
CA MET A 667 65.37 14.43 -16.40
C MET A 667 65.73 14.13 -17.85
N ASN A 668 64.74 13.78 -18.66
CA ASN A 668 64.91 13.45 -20.08
C ASN A 668 63.91 14.26 -20.90
N ALA A 669 64.36 14.87 -22.00
CA ALA A 669 63.51 15.62 -22.92
C ALA A 669 63.77 15.18 -24.37
N GLY A 670 62.72 15.12 -25.19
CA GLY A 670 62.83 14.75 -26.61
C GLY A 670 63.41 15.84 -27.51
N GLN A 671 63.46 17.09 -27.04
CA GLN A 671 64.02 18.23 -27.77
C GLN A 671 65.14 18.91 -26.98
N ALA A 672 64.81 19.55 -25.84
CA ALA A 672 65.79 20.29 -25.06
C ALA A 672 65.46 20.29 -23.57
N ILE A 673 66.51 20.35 -22.74
CA ILE A 673 66.42 20.72 -21.32
C ILE A 673 67.00 22.13 -21.19
N SER A 674 66.22 23.05 -20.66
CA SER A 674 66.60 24.46 -20.48
C SER A 674 66.60 24.81 -19.00
N LEU A 675 67.69 25.42 -18.53
CA LEU A 675 67.90 25.84 -17.15
C LEU A 675 68.38 27.29 -17.15
N LEU A 676 67.74 28.14 -16.34
CA LEU A 676 68.12 29.55 -16.17
C LEU A 676 67.92 29.98 -14.72
N ALA A 677 68.95 30.64 -14.16
CA ALA A 677 68.86 31.35 -12.90
C ALA A 677 69.09 32.85 -13.17
N HIS A 678 68.19 33.72 -12.70
CA HIS A 678 68.22 35.15 -13.01
C HIS A 678 69.11 35.95 -12.04
N GLN A 679 69.12 35.61 -10.75
CA GLN A 679 69.79 36.42 -9.71
C GLN A 679 70.95 35.70 -9.02
N GLU A 680 70.75 34.47 -8.51
CA GLU A 680 71.75 33.79 -7.66
C GLU A 680 72.67 32.77 -8.39
N GLY A 681 72.47 32.59 -9.71
CA GLY A 681 73.29 31.68 -10.52
C GLY A 681 72.94 30.19 -10.37
N ILE A 682 73.72 29.32 -11.02
CA ILE A 682 73.54 27.85 -11.00
C ILE A 682 74.77 27.22 -10.33
N ARG A 683 74.53 26.33 -9.36
CA ARG A 683 75.56 25.53 -8.68
C ARG A 683 75.31 24.05 -8.90
N ILE A 684 76.25 23.37 -9.60
CA ILE A 684 76.22 21.93 -9.84
C ILE A 684 77.41 21.30 -9.10
N VAL A 685 77.15 20.34 -8.21
CA VAL A 685 78.17 19.71 -7.37
C VAL A 685 77.98 18.20 -7.37
N SER A 686 79.06 17.46 -7.58
CA SER A 686 79.13 16.03 -7.26
C SER A 686 80.00 15.82 -6.02
N GLY A 687 79.47 15.15 -5.00
CA GLY A 687 80.13 15.02 -3.69
C GLY A 687 81.14 13.86 -3.58
N GLN A 688 80.93 12.77 -4.32
CA GLN A 688 81.81 11.58 -4.31
C GLN A 688 82.06 11.02 -5.72
N GLY A 689 81.06 11.03 -6.60
CA GLY A 689 81.19 10.56 -8.00
C GLY A 689 81.76 11.62 -8.96
N PRO A 690 82.03 11.27 -10.22
CA PRO A 690 82.45 12.23 -11.22
C PRO A 690 81.30 13.17 -11.64
N LEU A 691 81.64 14.43 -11.92
CA LEU A 691 80.75 15.35 -12.65
C LEU A 691 81.12 15.30 -14.14
N ALA A 692 80.29 14.67 -14.96
CA ALA A 692 80.48 14.56 -16.41
C ALA A 692 79.51 15.49 -17.16
N VAL A 693 80.04 16.30 -18.07
CA VAL A 693 79.25 17.16 -18.99
C VAL A 693 79.72 16.84 -20.40
N GLU A 694 78.83 16.31 -21.22
CA GLU A 694 79.17 15.75 -22.54
C GLU A 694 78.17 16.20 -23.60
N SER A 695 78.66 16.41 -24.83
CA SER A 695 77.84 16.53 -26.03
C SER A 695 78.34 15.52 -27.06
N HIS A 696 77.45 14.65 -27.56
CA HIS A 696 77.84 13.52 -28.42
C HIS A 696 77.58 13.78 -29.91
N GLY A 697 76.63 14.65 -30.24
CA GLY A 697 76.21 14.93 -31.62
C GLY A 697 76.56 16.33 -32.12
N ASP A 698 76.98 17.24 -31.24
CA ASP A 698 77.24 18.65 -31.58
C ASP A 698 78.25 19.28 -30.59
N THR A 699 78.48 20.59 -30.68
CA THR A 699 79.41 21.35 -29.86
C THR A 699 79.06 21.36 -28.37
N LEU A 700 80.08 21.20 -27.52
CA LEU A 700 80.02 21.56 -26.11
C LEU A 700 80.60 22.97 -25.94
N GLY A 701 79.78 23.95 -25.54
CA GLY A 701 80.18 25.34 -25.40
C GLY A 701 80.24 25.81 -23.94
N LEU A 702 81.26 26.62 -23.62
CA LEU A 702 81.37 27.35 -22.36
C LEU A 702 81.68 28.82 -22.69
N THR A 703 80.79 29.74 -22.31
CA THR A 703 80.92 31.18 -22.59
C THR A 703 80.67 31.96 -21.32
N ALA A 704 81.55 32.91 -20.98
CA ALA A 704 81.38 33.81 -19.85
C ALA A 704 81.73 35.25 -20.26
N LEU A 705 81.03 36.25 -19.68
CA LEU A 705 81.36 37.67 -19.87
C LEU A 705 82.67 38.08 -19.20
N LYS A 706 82.97 37.44 -18.05
CA LYS A 706 84.20 37.64 -17.28
C LYS A 706 85.15 36.47 -17.57
N ASP A 707 85.41 35.64 -16.57
CA ASP A 707 86.42 34.61 -16.62
C ASP A 707 85.80 33.20 -16.71
N ILE A 708 86.48 32.32 -17.45
CA ILE A 708 86.30 30.87 -17.34
C ILE A 708 87.51 30.35 -16.57
N SER A 709 87.28 29.77 -15.38
CA SER A 709 88.33 29.16 -14.57
C SER A 709 88.20 27.65 -14.57
N VAL A 710 89.25 26.95 -15.02
CA VAL A 710 89.35 25.49 -14.97
C VAL A 710 90.61 25.15 -14.17
N GLN A 711 90.43 24.42 -13.08
CA GLN A 711 91.51 24.11 -12.14
C GLN A 711 91.45 22.65 -11.71
N THR A 712 92.62 22.08 -11.47
CA THR A 712 92.81 20.78 -10.84
C THR A 712 93.72 20.96 -9.64
N VAL A 713 93.35 20.40 -8.49
CA VAL A 713 94.10 20.60 -7.23
C VAL A 713 95.20 19.55 -7.06
N GLN A 714 94.88 18.29 -7.36
CA GLN A 714 95.80 17.15 -7.23
C GLN A 714 96.03 16.40 -8.55
N GLY A 715 95.21 16.66 -9.57
CA GLY A 715 95.23 15.92 -10.83
C GLY A 715 95.85 16.73 -11.97
N GLU A 716 95.50 16.35 -13.19
CA GLU A 716 96.01 16.93 -14.43
C GLU A 716 94.89 17.61 -15.24
N LEU A 717 95.19 18.75 -15.85
CA LEU A 717 94.32 19.38 -16.85
C LEU A 717 94.68 18.84 -18.23
N ARG A 718 93.78 18.09 -18.87
CA ARG A 718 93.98 17.51 -20.20
C ARG A 718 93.08 18.19 -21.23
N LEU A 719 93.69 18.71 -22.29
CA LEU A 719 93.01 19.20 -23.49
C LEU A 719 93.49 18.38 -24.68
N THR A 720 92.61 17.58 -25.26
CA THR A 720 92.93 16.67 -26.37
C THR A 720 91.90 16.82 -27.48
N ALA A 721 92.34 16.94 -28.73
CA ALA A 721 91.45 17.09 -29.89
C ALA A 721 92.05 16.45 -31.14
N LYS A 722 91.21 15.78 -31.95
CA LYS A 722 91.63 15.16 -33.23
C LYS A 722 91.99 16.18 -34.30
N ASN A 723 91.24 17.28 -34.37
CA ASN A 723 91.33 18.27 -35.45
C ASN A 723 92.12 19.52 -35.05
N GLY A 724 92.90 19.43 -33.97
CA GLY A 724 93.76 20.49 -33.48
C GLY A 724 93.20 21.26 -32.28
N ILE A 725 94.09 22.00 -31.60
CA ILE A 725 93.81 22.84 -30.44
C ILE A 725 94.23 24.27 -30.77
N VAL A 726 93.39 25.26 -30.43
CA VAL A 726 93.70 26.68 -30.62
C VAL A 726 93.52 27.41 -29.29
N LEU A 727 94.60 28.04 -28.82
CA LEU A 727 94.59 28.95 -27.68
C LEU A 727 94.85 30.36 -28.22
N GLY A 728 93.85 31.25 -28.16
CA GLY A 728 93.93 32.59 -28.73
C GLY A 728 93.65 33.68 -27.71
N CYS A 729 94.42 34.77 -27.74
CA CYS A 729 94.20 35.95 -26.91
C CYS A 729 94.64 37.22 -27.66
N ALA A 730 93.69 38.14 -27.90
CA ALA A 730 93.92 39.48 -28.48
C ALA A 730 94.88 39.51 -29.71
N GLY A 731 94.80 38.52 -30.59
CA GLY A 731 95.62 38.42 -31.82
C GLY A 731 96.86 37.53 -31.71
N ALA A 732 97.28 37.12 -30.50
CA ALA A 732 98.27 36.07 -30.32
C ALA A 732 97.59 34.69 -30.30
N THR A 733 98.21 33.68 -30.92
CA THR A 733 97.68 32.30 -30.96
C THR A 733 98.77 31.25 -30.79
N ILE A 734 98.42 30.19 -30.06
CA ILE A 734 99.13 28.91 -30.07
C ILE A 734 98.19 27.90 -30.70
N ARG A 735 98.56 27.36 -31.86
CA ARG A 735 97.78 26.36 -32.59
C ARG A 735 98.56 25.06 -32.71
N ILE A 736 97.94 23.96 -32.31
CA ILE A 736 98.43 22.60 -32.55
C ILE A 736 97.61 22.02 -33.70
N THR A 737 98.25 21.66 -34.82
CA THR A 737 97.58 21.12 -36.02
C THR A 737 97.32 19.61 -35.88
N PRO A 738 96.40 19.03 -36.70
CA PRO A 738 96.19 17.59 -36.73
C PRO A 738 97.44 16.77 -37.07
N GLN A 739 98.41 17.38 -37.77
CA GLN A 739 99.69 16.78 -38.16
C GLN A 739 100.77 16.87 -37.06
N GLY A 740 100.46 17.53 -35.93
CA GLY A 740 101.38 17.69 -34.79
C GLY A 740 102.22 18.97 -34.82
N ASP A 741 101.99 19.88 -35.78
CA ASP A 741 102.73 21.15 -35.84
C ASP A 741 102.26 22.12 -34.75
N ILE A 742 103.19 22.64 -33.95
CA ILE A 742 102.93 23.71 -32.99
C ILE A 742 103.28 25.05 -33.65
N GLN A 743 102.25 25.83 -33.99
CA GLN A 743 102.35 27.16 -34.57
C GLN A 743 102.13 28.22 -33.49
N ILE A 744 103.17 29.02 -33.21
CA ILE A 744 103.10 30.15 -32.28
C ILE A 744 103.10 31.44 -33.12
N HIS A 745 101.94 32.08 -33.26
CA HIS A 745 101.81 33.36 -33.96
C HIS A 745 101.60 34.49 -32.94
N SER A 746 102.45 35.52 -33.01
CA SER A 746 102.36 36.71 -32.15
C SER A 746 102.57 37.97 -33.00
N PRO A 747 101.64 38.96 -32.94
CA PRO A 747 101.83 40.25 -33.58
C PRO A 747 102.84 41.14 -32.83
N GLY A 748 103.21 40.76 -31.60
CA GLY A 748 104.20 41.44 -30.76
C GLY A 748 105.39 40.55 -30.39
N LYS A 749 106.18 40.99 -29.38
CA LYS A 749 107.37 40.26 -28.91
C LYS A 749 107.02 38.89 -28.31
N THR A 750 107.46 37.81 -28.96
CA THR A 750 107.48 36.47 -28.38
C THR A 750 108.69 36.35 -27.44
N SER A 751 108.46 36.18 -26.14
CA SER A 751 109.53 36.04 -25.13
C SER A 751 109.52 34.63 -24.55
N ILE A 752 110.49 33.81 -24.93
CA ILE A 752 110.72 32.48 -24.37
C ILE A 752 111.99 32.57 -23.52
N ARG A 753 111.88 32.36 -22.20
CA ARG A 753 113.00 32.51 -21.24
C ARG A 753 113.24 31.18 -20.51
N GLY A 754 114.42 30.60 -20.66
CA GLY A 754 114.84 29.34 -20.04
C GLY A 754 116.09 28.73 -20.69
N VAL A 755 116.55 27.58 -20.20
CA VAL A 755 117.52 26.72 -20.90
C VAL A 755 116.73 25.79 -21.82
N HIS A 756 117.01 25.83 -23.12
CA HIS A 756 116.26 25.07 -24.12
C HIS A 756 117.12 23.96 -24.71
N THR A 757 116.61 22.74 -24.70
CA THR A 757 117.23 21.57 -25.34
C THR A 757 116.32 21.14 -26.49
N TRP A 758 116.79 21.27 -27.73
CA TRP A 758 116.03 20.90 -28.92
C TRP A 758 116.46 19.51 -29.38
N ASN A 759 115.60 18.51 -29.15
CA ASN A 759 115.83 17.12 -29.56
C ASN A 759 115.23 16.85 -30.95
N THR A 760 115.57 15.72 -31.57
CA THR A 760 114.92 15.23 -32.80
C THR A 760 113.42 15.00 -32.58
N PRO A 761 112.57 15.10 -33.62
CA PRO A 761 111.12 14.92 -33.48
C PRO A 761 110.76 13.57 -32.84
N ALA A 762 109.80 13.60 -31.91
CA ALA A 762 109.20 12.43 -31.28
C ALA A 762 107.69 12.64 -31.15
N SER A 763 106.91 11.58 -31.21
CA SER A 763 105.45 11.63 -31.08
C SER A 763 104.98 10.74 -29.94
N GLU A 764 103.97 11.19 -29.20
CA GLU A 764 103.28 10.40 -28.18
C GLU A 764 101.79 10.34 -28.55
N GLU A 765 101.21 9.14 -28.58
CA GLU A 765 99.83 8.93 -29.01
C GLU A 765 98.87 9.21 -27.86
N THR A 766 97.94 10.16 -28.04
CA THR A 766 96.92 10.48 -27.02
C THR A 766 95.62 9.76 -27.35
N GLN A 767 95.12 8.94 -26.42
CA GLN A 767 93.86 8.24 -26.60
C GLN A 767 92.68 9.20 -26.40
N LEU A 768 91.85 9.35 -27.45
CA LEU A 768 90.58 10.08 -27.38
C LEU A 768 89.48 9.13 -26.86
N PRO A 769 88.55 9.63 -26.03
CA PRO A 769 87.41 8.81 -25.57
C PRO A 769 86.53 8.39 -26.76
N GLU A 770 86.07 7.14 -26.77
CA GLU A 770 85.07 6.67 -27.74
C GLU A 770 83.70 7.29 -27.38
N LEU A 771 83.25 8.25 -28.19
CA LEU A 771 81.88 8.74 -28.10
C LEU A 771 80.91 7.70 -28.67
N PRO A 772 79.70 7.53 -28.09
CA PRO A 772 78.71 6.60 -28.61
C PRO A 772 78.29 7.00 -30.03
N LYS A 773 78.66 6.18 -31.02
CA LYS A 773 78.20 6.33 -32.41
C LYS A 773 76.76 5.80 -32.52
N SER A 774 75.86 6.53 -33.18
CA SER A 774 74.59 5.97 -33.62
C SER A 774 74.87 4.77 -34.54
N VAL A 775 74.27 3.61 -34.28
CA VAL A 775 74.52 2.37 -35.04
C VAL A 775 74.37 2.61 -36.55
N CYS A 776 75.41 2.31 -37.32
CA CYS A 776 75.44 2.41 -38.78
C CYS A 776 74.31 1.56 -39.40
N LYS A 777 73.28 2.20 -39.98
CA LYS A 777 72.14 1.51 -40.59
C LYS A 777 72.55 0.57 -41.73
N ASP A 778 73.57 0.92 -42.51
CA ASP A 778 74.06 0.07 -43.60
C ASP A 778 74.86 -1.14 -43.09
N CYS A 779 75.49 -1.02 -41.92
CA CYS A 779 76.21 -2.09 -41.25
C CYS A 779 75.23 -3.07 -40.59
N LEU A 780 74.13 -2.56 -40.00
CA LEU A 780 73.00 -3.35 -39.54
C LEU A 780 72.34 -4.12 -40.69
N LYS A 781 72.12 -3.47 -41.85
CA LYS A 781 71.60 -4.12 -43.05
C LYS A 781 72.55 -5.20 -43.59
N LYS A 782 73.86 -4.93 -43.65
CA LYS A 782 74.87 -5.92 -44.08
C LYS A 782 74.98 -7.10 -43.12
N ALA A 783 74.91 -6.87 -41.80
CA ALA A 783 74.93 -7.94 -40.81
C ALA A 783 73.63 -8.77 -40.80
N GLN A 784 72.48 -8.13 -41.02
CA GLN A 784 71.21 -8.81 -41.24
C GLN A 784 71.24 -9.67 -42.51
N GLN A 785 71.85 -9.17 -43.59
CA GLN A 785 72.06 -9.93 -44.83
C GLN A 785 73.09 -11.07 -44.69
N ALA A 786 74.08 -10.91 -43.80
CA ALA A 786 75.13 -11.90 -43.54
C ALA A 786 74.82 -12.85 -42.36
N ALA A 787 73.66 -12.72 -41.71
CA ALA A 787 73.23 -13.49 -40.53
C ALA A 787 74.25 -13.55 -39.38
N LEU A 788 75.07 -12.50 -39.21
CA LEU A 788 76.03 -12.41 -38.11
C LEU A 788 75.32 -11.84 -36.86
N ALA A 789 75.38 -12.56 -35.74
CA ALA A 789 74.76 -12.16 -34.48
C ALA A 789 75.39 -10.91 -33.84
N PHE A 790 76.61 -10.55 -34.25
CA PHE A 790 77.34 -9.37 -33.77
C PHE A 790 77.91 -8.58 -34.94
N VAL A 791 77.74 -7.25 -34.89
CA VAL A 791 78.37 -6.29 -35.82
C VAL A 791 79.71 -5.86 -35.22
N PRO A 792 80.86 -6.06 -35.88
CA PRO A 792 82.12 -5.48 -35.40
C PRO A 792 82.06 -3.96 -35.48
N ARG A 793 82.54 -3.27 -34.44
CA ARG A 793 82.62 -1.80 -34.41
C ARG A 793 83.57 -1.33 -35.52
N GLY A 794 83.07 -0.49 -36.43
CA GLY A 794 83.84 0.28 -37.41
C GLY A 794 83.77 1.78 -37.12
#